data_AF-A0A5R1Z1J5-F1
#
_entry.id   AF-A0A5R1Z1J5-F1
#
_cell.length_a   1.000
_cell.length_b   1.000
_cell.length_c   1.000
_cell.angle_alpha   90.00
_cell.angle_beta   90.00
_cell.angle_gamma   90.00
#
_symmetry.space_group_name_H-M   'P 1'
#
loop_
_entity.id
_entity.type
_entity.pdbx_description
1 polymer ?
#
loop_
_entity_poly.entity_id
_entity_poly.type
_entity_poly.pdbx_seq_one_letter_code
_entity_poly.pdbx_strand_id
1 'polypeptide(L)'
;TIIIYTQKCHRNKQVRGHGGFIRSNWKELNQLIAAANVWTIKTYGPDRVAGFSPIPAMSMVSYAAGTRYLSLLGGTCLSFYDWYCDLPPASPMTWGEQTDVPESADWYNSAYIIAWGSNVPQTRTPDAHFFTEVRYKGTKTIAITPDYSEVAKLCDQWLAPKQGTDSALAMAMGHVILKEFHLDNPSDYFLNYCRRYTDMPMLVLLDERADGSYVPGRMMRASDLVDGLGEANNPEWKTVALNSTGELVAPNGSIGFRWGEKGKWNLEPVAAGVETELSLSLLGQHDDVAGVAFPYFGGTENPHFRSVRQEPVLVRQLPVKRLALADGSERMVVSVYDLVLANYGLDRGLDDGHSANNYNDVKAYTPAWGEQITGVPRRHIETIAREFAETAHKTHGRSMIILGAGVNHWYHMDMNYRGMINMLVFCGCVGQTGGGWAHYVGQEKLRPQTGWLPLAFALDWNRPPRQMNSTSFFYNHASQWRYEKLTAQELLSPLADPAKFSGHLIDFNVRAERMGWLPSAPQLNLNPLSVKASADKAGLSAADYTVQALKSGAIRFACEQPDSGHNHPRNLFVWRSNLLGSSGKGHEYMLKYLLGTDSGIQGEALGSSEGIKPEEVEWQSAAIEGKLDLLVTLDFRMSSTCLFSDIVLPTATWYEKDDMNTSDMHPFIHPLSAAVDPAWESKSDWEIYKGIASVFSEVCVGHLGQETDVVLHPLQHDSPAELAQPFDILDWRKGECELIPGKTAPNIVVVERDYPATYERFTSLGPLLDKLGNGGKGIAWNTQDEVDFLGKLNYTKHDGPAKGRPRIDTALDASEVILALAPETNGQVAVKAWQALGEMTGREHTHLAINKEDEKIRFRDIQAQPRKIISSPTWSGLESEHVSYNAGYTNVHELIPWRTLSGRQQLYQDHAWMRAFGESLVAYRPPIDTRSVSAMREMAPKGVTESAVVFRSPHQ
;
A
#
# COMPACT_ATOMS: atom_id res chain seq x y z
N THR A 1 6.51 21.61 33.65
CA THR A 1 5.49 22.20 34.56
C THR A 1 4.11 22.28 33.94
N ILE A 2 3.86 22.94 32.81
CA ILE A 2 2.50 23.12 32.24
C ILE A 2 1.75 21.79 31.99
N ILE A 3 2.40 20.78 31.40
CA ILE A 3 1.80 19.47 31.08
C ILE A 3 1.43 18.66 32.33
N ILE A 4 2.18 18.83 33.43
CA ILE A 4 2.00 18.06 34.68
C ILE A 4 0.79 18.56 35.50
N TYR A 5 0.39 19.84 35.34
CA TYR A 5 -0.78 20.40 36.02
C TYR A 5 -2.03 20.26 35.15
N THR A 6 -2.86 19.26 35.43
CA THR A 6 -4.05 18.87 34.66
C THR A 6 -4.97 20.04 34.30
N GLN A 7 -5.21 20.97 35.23
CA GLN A 7 -6.05 22.16 34.97
C GLN A 7 -5.44 23.12 33.93
N LYS A 8 -4.11 23.29 33.91
CA LYS A 8 -3.43 24.16 32.93
C LYS A 8 -3.39 23.50 31.56
N CYS A 9 -3.13 22.20 31.51
CA CYS A 9 -3.15 21.40 30.30
C CYS A 9 -4.53 21.43 29.64
N HIS A 10 -5.59 21.13 30.41
CA HIS A 10 -6.97 21.14 29.93
C HIS A 10 -7.41 22.50 29.40
N ARG A 11 -7.14 23.58 30.14
CA ARG A 11 -7.50 24.95 29.73
C ARG A 11 -6.86 25.34 28.39
N ASN A 12 -5.61 24.93 28.14
CA ASN A 12 -4.94 25.25 26.88
C ASN A 12 -5.47 24.39 25.71
N LYS A 13 -5.80 23.12 25.96
CA LYS A 13 -6.33 22.23 24.91
C LYS A 13 -7.73 22.63 24.45
N GLN A 14 -8.60 23.03 25.39
CA GLN A 14 -9.98 23.41 25.09
C GLN A 14 -10.13 24.68 24.24
N VAL A 15 -9.12 25.54 24.17
CA VAL A 15 -9.17 26.77 23.36
C VAL A 15 -8.70 26.57 21.92
N ARG A 16 -8.21 25.38 21.55
CA ARG A 16 -7.89 25.04 20.15
C ARG A 16 -9.13 25.24 19.28
N GLY A 17 -9.00 25.94 18.15
CA GLY A 17 -10.12 26.24 17.26
C GLY A 17 -10.95 27.49 17.64
N HIS A 18 -10.71 28.12 18.80
CA HIS A 18 -11.47 29.29 19.28
C HIS A 18 -10.74 30.64 19.07
N GLY A 19 -9.66 30.67 18.28
CA GLY A 19 -8.84 31.86 18.05
C GLY A 19 -7.91 32.18 19.22
N GLY A 20 -7.50 33.45 19.36
CA GLY A 20 -6.58 33.88 20.43
C GLY A 20 -5.08 33.70 20.11
N PHE A 21 -4.72 33.47 18.85
CA PHE A 21 -3.31 33.45 18.43
C PHE A 21 -2.63 34.80 18.70
N ILE A 22 -1.40 34.71 19.21
CA ILE A 22 -0.51 35.85 19.40
C ILE A 22 0.76 35.64 18.58
N ARG A 23 1.36 36.71 18.08
CA ARG A 23 2.68 36.64 17.46
C ARG A 23 3.72 36.26 18.51
N SER A 24 4.56 35.28 18.21
CA SER A 24 5.76 34.90 18.97
C SER A 24 7.00 35.12 18.09
N ASN A 25 8.12 34.45 18.37
CA ASN A 25 9.35 34.51 17.60
C ASN A 25 10.01 33.12 17.52
N TRP A 26 10.85 32.90 16.51
CA TRP A 26 11.51 31.62 16.25
C TRP A 26 12.30 31.06 17.45
N LYS A 27 12.96 31.92 18.24
CA LYS A 27 13.76 31.48 19.39
C LYS A 27 12.88 30.86 20.46
N GLU A 28 11.79 31.54 20.82
CA GLU A 28 10.83 31.05 21.81
C GLU A 28 10.14 29.76 21.34
N LEU A 29 9.63 29.74 20.10
CA LEU A 29 8.90 28.59 19.56
C LEU A 29 9.81 27.37 19.41
N ASN A 30 11.03 27.51 18.88
CA ASN A 30 11.97 26.40 18.77
C ASN A 30 12.35 25.84 20.16
N GLN A 31 12.56 26.69 21.16
CA GLN A 31 12.86 26.25 22.52
C GLN A 31 11.68 25.49 23.14
N LEU A 32 10.45 25.98 22.97
CA LEU A 32 9.24 25.31 23.46
C LEU A 32 9.06 23.93 22.81
N ILE A 33 9.17 23.87 21.48
CA ILE A 33 9.05 22.63 20.71
C ILE A 33 10.13 21.63 21.13
N ALA A 34 11.39 22.06 21.20
CA ALA A 34 12.51 21.23 21.62
C ALA A 34 12.31 20.68 23.04
N ALA A 35 11.91 21.54 23.99
CA ALA A 35 11.66 21.13 25.37
C ALA A 35 10.49 20.14 25.48
N ALA A 36 9.42 20.34 24.71
CA ALA A 36 8.30 19.41 24.66
C ALA A 36 8.72 18.05 24.09
N ASN A 37 9.55 18.03 23.04
CA ASN A 37 10.07 16.79 22.47
C ASN A 37 10.99 16.05 23.45
N VAL A 38 11.96 16.74 24.07
CA VAL A 38 12.86 16.16 25.08
C VAL A 38 12.06 15.58 26.25
N TRP A 39 11.07 16.31 26.75
CA TRP A 39 10.18 15.83 27.82
C TRP A 39 9.43 14.57 27.41
N THR A 40 8.78 14.57 26.24
CA THR A 40 8.01 13.42 25.75
C THR A 40 8.90 12.19 25.54
N ILE A 41 10.06 12.36 24.89
CA ILE A 41 11.02 11.28 24.63
C ILE A 41 11.54 10.69 25.94
N LYS A 42 11.95 11.53 26.89
CA LYS A 42 12.53 11.08 28.17
C LYS A 42 11.49 10.38 29.05
N THR A 43 10.27 10.90 29.11
CA THR A 43 9.26 10.42 30.06
C THR A 43 8.45 9.26 29.50
N TYR A 44 8.08 9.28 28.22
CA TYR A 44 7.15 8.31 27.62
C TYR A 44 7.79 7.45 26.53
N GLY A 45 8.73 8.01 25.78
CA GLY A 45 9.40 7.34 24.69
C GLY A 45 9.39 8.15 23.39
N PRO A 46 10.37 7.92 22.50
CA PRO A 46 10.49 8.66 21.26
C PRO A 46 9.31 8.46 20.30
N ASP A 47 8.67 7.29 20.33
CA ASP A 47 7.49 6.95 19.54
C ASP A 47 6.18 7.64 20.00
N ARG A 48 6.23 8.47 21.05
CA ARG A 48 5.14 9.40 21.44
C ARG A 48 5.29 10.78 20.78
N VAL A 49 6.34 11.00 19.98
CA VAL A 49 6.48 12.14 19.06
C VAL A 49 6.24 11.61 17.65
N ALA A 50 5.29 12.20 16.94
CA ALA A 50 4.89 11.78 15.60
C ALA A 50 4.84 12.96 14.62
N GLY A 51 4.93 12.65 13.33
CA GLY A 51 4.76 13.62 12.26
C GLY A 51 3.89 13.10 11.14
N PHE A 52 2.97 13.94 10.67
CA PHE A 52 2.15 13.69 9.50
C PHE A 52 2.54 14.66 8.37
N SER A 53 3.10 14.10 7.29
CA SER A 53 3.30 14.79 6.03
C SER A 53 3.12 13.81 4.87
N PRO A 54 2.28 14.13 3.88
CA PRO A 54 1.94 13.20 2.79
C PRO A 54 2.81 13.44 1.54
N ILE A 55 2.81 12.50 0.60
CA ILE A 55 3.19 12.74 -0.80
C ILE A 55 4.58 13.41 -0.95
N PRO A 56 5.69 12.69 -0.75
CA PRO A 56 7.02 13.28 -0.86
C PRO A 56 7.35 13.72 -2.29
N ALA A 57 6.76 13.09 -3.31
CA ALA A 57 7.05 13.37 -4.72
C ALA A 57 6.77 14.82 -5.16
N MET A 58 5.87 15.54 -4.47
CA MET A 58 5.55 16.94 -4.83
C MET A 58 6.58 17.97 -4.34
N SER A 59 7.39 17.62 -3.32
CA SER A 59 8.42 18.48 -2.73
C SER A 59 9.30 17.63 -1.78
N MET A 60 10.28 16.95 -2.36
CA MET A 60 11.03 15.85 -1.74
C MET A 60 11.79 16.25 -0.47
N VAL A 61 12.49 17.38 -0.50
CA VAL A 61 13.31 17.89 0.60
C VAL A 61 12.43 18.46 1.71
N SER A 62 11.33 19.12 1.35
CA SER A 62 10.36 19.65 2.31
C SER A 62 9.67 18.53 3.11
N TYR A 63 9.40 17.37 2.49
CA TYR A 63 8.99 16.18 3.23
C TYR A 63 10.14 15.69 4.13
N ALA A 64 11.32 15.49 3.53
CA ALA A 64 12.48 14.92 4.21
C ALA A 64 12.91 15.72 5.45
N ALA A 65 12.71 17.04 5.47
CA ALA A 65 13.03 17.90 6.60
C ALA A 65 12.44 17.41 7.92
N GLY A 66 11.13 17.18 7.97
CA GLY A 66 10.46 16.74 9.20
C GLY A 66 10.72 15.27 9.51
N THR A 67 10.68 14.40 8.50
CA THR A 67 10.87 12.96 8.71
C THR A 67 12.32 12.61 9.08
N ARG A 68 13.31 13.37 8.59
CA ARG A 68 14.73 13.18 8.95
C ARG A 68 14.95 13.55 10.41
N TYR A 69 14.40 14.68 10.84
CA TYR A 69 14.42 15.09 12.25
C TYR A 69 13.77 14.00 13.14
N LEU A 70 12.53 13.60 12.81
CA LEU A 70 11.82 12.58 13.58
C LEU A 70 12.58 11.25 13.63
N SER A 71 13.13 10.79 12.49
CA SER A 71 13.80 9.49 12.41
C SER A 71 15.11 9.46 13.22
N LEU A 72 15.86 10.56 13.27
CA LEU A 72 17.03 10.70 14.14
C LEU A 72 16.63 10.59 15.63
N LEU A 73 15.53 11.24 16.02
CA LEU A 73 14.99 11.16 17.38
C LEU A 73 14.38 9.79 17.73
N GLY A 74 13.95 9.03 16.72
CA GLY A 74 13.13 7.83 16.91
C GLY A 74 11.64 8.08 16.97
N GLY A 75 11.19 9.27 16.55
CA GLY A 75 9.79 9.61 16.37
C GLY A 75 9.15 8.86 15.20
N THR A 76 7.83 8.83 15.21
CA THR A 76 7.01 8.07 14.27
C THR A 76 6.70 8.90 13.01
N CYS A 77 7.03 8.36 11.83
CA CYS A 77 6.66 8.91 10.54
C CYS A 77 5.37 8.24 10.04
N LEU A 78 4.30 9.02 9.96
CA LEU A 78 2.96 8.54 9.59
C LEU A 78 2.81 8.41 8.06
N SER A 79 2.24 7.31 7.59
CA SER A 79 1.97 7.06 6.17
C SER A 79 0.85 7.98 5.63
N PHE A 80 0.67 7.97 4.31
CA PHE A 80 -0.36 8.77 3.66
C PHE A 80 -1.17 8.02 2.59
N TYR A 81 -0.54 7.14 1.82
CA TYR A 81 -1.15 6.58 0.61
C TYR A 81 -2.34 5.66 0.94
N ASP A 82 -2.16 4.77 1.91
CA ASP A 82 -3.21 3.95 2.52
C ASP A 82 -4.28 4.81 3.23
N TRP A 83 -3.85 5.81 3.99
CA TRP A 83 -4.75 6.70 4.73
C TRP A 83 -5.63 7.56 3.83
N TYR A 84 -5.11 7.99 2.69
CA TYR A 84 -5.85 8.78 1.71
C TYR A 84 -6.84 7.94 0.93
N CYS A 85 -6.76 6.62 1.03
CA CYS A 85 -7.49 5.68 0.18
C CYS A 85 -7.01 5.77 -1.28
N ASP A 86 -5.76 6.20 -1.48
CA ASP A 86 -5.11 6.31 -2.78
C ASP A 86 -4.39 5.01 -3.13
N LEU A 87 -3.86 4.29 -2.13
CA LEU A 87 -3.38 2.92 -2.28
C LEU A 87 -4.53 2.03 -2.77
N PRO A 88 -4.36 1.30 -3.89
CA PRO A 88 -5.27 0.24 -4.25
C PRO A 88 -4.71 -1.10 -3.75
N PRO A 89 -5.24 -1.72 -2.67
CA PRO A 89 -4.72 -2.99 -2.14
C PRO A 89 -4.68 -4.13 -3.16
N ALA A 90 -5.51 -4.04 -4.21
CA ALA A 90 -5.46 -4.94 -5.36
C ALA A 90 -4.11 -4.95 -6.09
N SER A 91 -3.35 -3.84 -6.10
CA SER A 91 -2.01 -3.79 -6.71
C SER A 91 -0.99 -4.65 -5.94
N PRO A 92 -0.82 -4.50 -4.60
CA PRO A 92 -0.01 -5.43 -3.83
C PRO A 92 -0.47 -6.88 -3.93
N MET A 93 -1.78 -7.14 -3.92
CA MET A 93 -2.34 -8.49 -4.08
C MET A 93 -1.95 -9.13 -5.42
N THR A 94 -2.10 -8.41 -6.53
CA THR A 94 -1.88 -8.97 -7.86
C THR A 94 -0.40 -8.94 -8.29
N TRP A 95 0.38 -7.95 -7.89
CA TRP A 95 1.71 -7.69 -8.45
C TRP A 95 2.85 -7.60 -7.44
N GLY A 96 2.53 -7.60 -6.13
CA GLY A 96 3.51 -7.30 -5.09
C GLY A 96 4.12 -5.91 -5.27
N GLU A 97 3.32 -4.95 -5.77
CA GLU A 97 3.70 -3.56 -6.05
C GLU A 97 2.77 -2.61 -5.30
N GLN A 98 3.30 -1.53 -4.72
CA GLN A 98 2.48 -0.49 -4.11
C GLN A 98 1.56 0.14 -5.16
N THR A 99 2.17 0.73 -6.18
CA THR A 99 1.53 1.26 -7.39
C THR A 99 2.64 1.48 -8.43
N ASP A 100 2.38 1.06 -9.66
CA ASP A 100 3.17 1.46 -10.82
C ASP A 100 2.24 1.52 -12.03
N VAL A 101 2.29 2.60 -12.80
CA VAL A 101 1.33 2.91 -13.85
C VAL A 101 2.00 3.47 -15.10
N PRO A 102 1.39 3.32 -16.30
CA PRO A 102 1.85 4.01 -17.49
C PRO A 102 1.84 5.54 -17.32
N GLU A 103 2.71 6.23 -18.04
CA GLU A 103 2.67 7.70 -18.14
C GLU A 103 1.47 8.16 -19.01
N SER A 104 1.08 9.43 -18.93
CA SER A 104 -0.04 9.96 -19.73
C SER A 104 0.23 9.94 -21.24
N ALA A 105 1.49 10.11 -21.65
CA ALA A 105 1.89 9.97 -23.04
C ALA A 105 1.59 8.56 -23.59
N ASP A 106 1.60 7.53 -22.74
CA ASP A 106 1.29 6.16 -23.16
C ASP A 106 -0.21 5.96 -23.45
N TRP A 107 -1.09 6.82 -22.95
CA TRP A 107 -2.51 6.83 -23.35
C TRP A 107 -2.64 7.00 -24.86
N TYR A 108 -1.74 7.79 -25.47
CA TYR A 108 -1.71 8.03 -26.90
C TYR A 108 -1.35 6.78 -27.73
N ASN A 109 -0.73 5.78 -27.10
CA ASN A 109 -0.41 4.49 -27.72
C ASN A 109 -1.57 3.50 -27.66
N SER A 110 -2.57 3.76 -26.82
CA SER A 110 -3.75 2.91 -26.70
C SER A 110 -4.64 2.96 -27.93
N ALA A 111 -5.27 1.84 -28.25
CA ALA A 111 -6.28 1.72 -29.30
C ALA A 111 -7.72 1.66 -28.75
N TYR A 112 -7.88 1.44 -27.45
CA TYR A 112 -9.17 1.45 -26.75
C TYR A 112 -9.01 1.88 -25.30
N ILE A 113 -9.70 2.93 -24.86
CA ILE A 113 -9.59 3.43 -23.48
C ILE A 113 -10.95 3.45 -22.79
N ILE A 114 -11.02 2.89 -21.59
CA ILE A 114 -12.13 3.07 -20.67
C ILE A 114 -11.68 4.01 -19.53
N ALA A 115 -12.31 5.16 -19.39
CA ALA A 115 -12.18 6.02 -18.23
C ALA A 115 -13.24 5.63 -17.18
N TRP A 116 -12.84 4.88 -16.15
CA TRP A 116 -13.72 4.26 -15.17
C TRP A 116 -13.52 4.86 -13.78
N GLY A 117 -14.51 5.63 -13.30
CA GLY A 117 -14.39 6.31 -12.00
C GLY A 117 -13.26 7.34 -11.93
N SER A 118 -12.76 7.82 -13.09
CA SER A 118 -11.68 8.80 -13.20
C SER A 118 -12.16 10.00 -14.03
N ASN A 119 -12.33 11.16 -13.38
CA ASN A 119 -12.79 12.37 -14.05
C ASN A 119 -11.62 13.14 -14.70
N VAL A 120 -11.03 12.54 -15.74
CA VAL A 120 -9.79 12.99 -16.42
C VAL A 120 -9.66 14.51 -16.62
N PRO A 121 -10.61 15.23 -17.25
CA PRO A 121 -10.45 16.66 -17.50
C PRO A 121 -10.44 17.54 -16.24
N GLN A 122 -10.97 17.04 -15.12
CA GLN A 122 -11.07 17.79 -13.87
C GLN A 122 -9.92 17.45 -12.91
N THR A 123 -9.55 16.17 -12.81
CA THR A 123 -8.57 15.69 -11.82
C THR A 123 -7.20 15.42 -12.42
N ARG A 124 -7.11 15.29 -13.75
CA ARG A 124 -5.89 15.09 -14.56
C ARG A 124 -5.79 16.15 -15.67
N THR A 125 -6.23 17.37 -15.37
CA THR A 125 -6.28 18.51 -16.31
C THR A 125 -5.05 18.67 -17.21
N PRO A 126 -3.80 18.70 -16.71
CA PRO A 126 -2.64 18.92 -17.57
C PRO A 126 -2.39 17.78 -18.56
N ASP A 127 -2.90 16.57 -18.29
CA ASP A 127 -2.71 15.37 -19.10
C ASP A 127 -3.93 15.06 -19.99
N ALA A 128 -5.06 15.72 -19.76
CA ALA A 128 -6.32 15.45 -20.45
C ALA A 128 -6.22 15.60 -21.97
N HIS A 129 -5.27 16.40 -22.47
CA HIS A 129 -5.05 16.55 -23.90
C HIS A 129 -4.69 15.22 -24.56
N PHE A 130 -3.83 14.38 -23.95
CA PHE A 130 -3.49 13.06 -24.50
C PHE A 130 -4.72 12.19 -24.70
N PHE A 131 -5.66 12.22 -23.75
CA PHE A 131 -6.94 11.51 -23.84
C PHE A 131 -7.82 12.06 -24.97
N THR A 132 -7.89 13.38 -25.15
CA THR A 132 -8.70 13.96 -26.23
C THR A 132 -8.09 13.80 -27.61
N GLU A 133 -6.76 13.88 -27.71
CA GLU A 133 -6.01 13.86 -28.97
C GLU A 133 -5.87 12.44 -29.50
N VAL A 134 -5.76 11.43 -28.64
CA VAL A 134 -5.69 10.02 -29.10
C VAL A 134 -6.97 9.60 -29.83
N ARG A 135 -8.10 10.24 -29.54
CA ARG A 135 -9.35 10.03 -30.27
C ARG A 135 -9.22 10.39 -31.76
N TYR A 136 -8.42 11.41 -32.09
CA TYR A 136 -8.13 11.75 -33.49
C TYR A 136 -7.24 10.70 -34.19
N LYS A 137 -6.51 9.89 -33.42
CA LYS A 137 -5.78 8.70 -33.92
C LYS A 137 -6.72 7.51 -34.17
N GLY A 138 -8.02 7.63 -33.88
CA GLY A 138 -9.03 6.60 -34.08
C GLY A 138 -9.33 5.75 -32.85
N THR A 139 -8.76 6.09 -31.69
CA THR A 139 -9.00 5.37 -30.43
C THR A 139 -10.39 5.67 -29.89
N LYS A 140 -11.17 4.60 -29.64
CA LYS A 140 -12.48 4.70 -29.00
C LYS A 140 -12.33 4.89 -27.50
N THR A 141 -13.18 5.74 -26.94
CA THR A 141 -13.15 6.16 -25.53
C THR A 141 -14.51 5.94 -24.86
N ILE A 142 -14.53 5.29 -23.70
CA ILE A 142 -15.74 5.00 -22.92
C ILE A 142 -15.64 5.67 -21.55
N ALA A 143 -16.65 6.43 -21.15
CA ALA A 143 -16.78 6.93 -19.78
C ALA A 143 -17.69 6.02 -18.98
N ILE A 144 -17.21 5.54 -17.83
CA ILE A 144 -18.02 4.80 -16.85
C ILE A 144 -18.05 5.59 -15.55
N THR A 145 -19.14 6.36 -15.37
CA THR A 145 -19.40 7.19 -14.20
C THR A 145 -20.90 7.22 -13.89
N PRO A 146 -21.32 7.16 -12.61
CA PRO A 146 -22.75 7.16 -12.25
C PRO A 146 -23.49 8.46 -12.62
N ASP A 147 -22.77 9.58 -12.60
CA ASP A 147 -23.22 10.91 -13.03
C ASP A 147 -22.64 11.27 -14.40
N TYR A 148 -23.23 12.28 -15.06
CA TYR A 148 -22.72 12.84 -16.31
C TYR A 148 -21.53 13.79 -16.01
N SER A 149 -20.43 13.18 -15.60
CA SER A 149 -19.19 13.86 -15.23
C SER A 149 -18.49 14.50 -16.44
N GLU A 150 -17.49 15.35 -16.21
CA GLU A 150 -16.79 16.06 -17.29
C GLU A 150 -16.11 15.09 -18.28
N VAL A 151 -15.59 13.95 -17.82
CA VAL A 151 -15.01 12.94 -18.72
C VAL A 151 -16.04 12.35 -19.68
N ALA A 152 -17.32 12.26 -19.29
CA ALA A 152 -18.38 11.77 -20.19
C ALA A 152 -18.55 12.66 -21.43
N LYS A 153 -18.24 13.96 -21.33
CA LYS A 153 -18.26 14.89 -22.47
C LYS A 153 -17.14 14.62 -23.49
N LEU A 154 -16.06 13.94 -23.07
CA LEU A 154 -14.91 13.64 -23.92
C LEU A 154 -14.98 12.25 -24.56
N CYS A 155 -15.91 11.40 -24.15
CA CYS A 155 -15.99 10.01 -24.57
C CYS A 155 -17.03 9.78 -25.67
N ASP A 156 -16.88 8.67 -26.39
CA ASP A 156 -17.77 8.26 -27.49
C ASP A 156 -19.03 7.54 -26.97
N GLN A 157 -18.96 6.99 -25.75
CA GLN A 157 -20.11 6.42 -25.05
C GLN A 157 -19.98 6.63 -23.53
N TRP A 158 -21.13 6.85 -22.88
CA TRP A 158 -21.26 6.94 -21.44
C TRP A 158 -22.09 5.76 -20.90
N LEU A 159 -21.55 5.05 -19.90
CA LEU A 159 -22.26 4.07 -19.10
C LEU A 159 -22.39 4.58 -17.66
N ALA A 160 -23.59 4.46 -17.10
CA ALA A 160 -23.92 4.99 -15.77
C ALA A 160 -24.35 3.87 -14.82
N PRO A 161 -23.42 3.01 -14.36
CA PRO A 161 -23.75 2.03 -13.33
C PRO A 161 -24.13 2.75 -12.03
N LYS A 162 -24.94 2.08 -11.19
CA LYS A 162 -25.12 2.49 -9.80
C LYS A 162 -23.74 2.57 -9.12
N GLN A 163 -23.45 3.68 -8.44
CA GLN A 163 -22.13 3.91 -7.84
C GLN A 163 -21.75 2.79 -6.85
N GLY A 164 -20.51 2.28 -6.90
CA GLY A 164 -20.08 1.20 -6.00
C GLY A 164 -20.55 -0.19 -6.41
N THR A 165 -21.16 -0.33 -7.60
CA THR A 165 -21.51 -1.63 -8.20
C THR A 165 -20.59 -2.01 -9.36
N ASP A 166 -19.47 -1.31 -9.50
CA ASP A 166 -18.56 -1.39 -10.63
C ASP A 166 -17.90 -2.77 -10.79
N SER A 167 -17.60 -3.47 -9.69
CA SER A 167 -17.12 -4.87 -9.74
C SER A 167 -18.14 -5.82 -10.38
N ALA A 168 -19.45 -5.60 -10.22
CA ALA A 168 -20.46 -6.40 -10.93
C ALA A 168 -20.41 -6.17 -12.44
N LEU A 169 -20.23 -4.92 -12.88
CA LEU A 169 -20.07 -4.59 -14.30
C LEU A 169 -18.79 -5.22 -14.86
N ALA A 170 -17.66 -5.08 -14.16
CA ALA A 170 -16.39 -5.65 -14.59
C ALA A 170 -16.43 -7.18 -14.66
N MET A 171 -17.05 -7.85 -13.69
CA MET A 171 -17.25 -9.30 -13.70
C MET A 171 -18.12 -9.76 -14.89
N ALA A 172 -19.19 -9.02 -15.19
CA ALA A 172 -20.04 -9.31 -16.35
C ALA A 172 -19.33 -9.11 -17.69
N MET A 173 -18.44 -8.11 -17.78
CA MET A 173 -17.58 -7.94 -18.95
C MET A 173 -16.54 -9.05 -19.05
N GLY A 174 -15.89 -9.41 -17.94
CA GLY A 174 -14.93 -10.52 -17.89
C GLY A 174 -15.53 -11.86 -18.29
N HIS A 175 -16.80 -12.12 -17.95
CA HIS A 175 -17.53 -13.31 -18.41
C HIS A 175 -17.59 -13.39 -19.95
N VAL A 176 -17.94 -12.29 -20.62
CA VAL A 176 -17.99 -12.21 -22.09
C VAL A 176 -16.60 -12.43 -22.70
N ILE A 177 -15.57 -11.80 -22.11
CA ILE A 177 -14.18 -11.93 -22.59
C ILE A 177 -13.71 -13.38 -22.51
N LEU A 178 -13.88 -14.03 -21.36
CA LEU A 178 -13.48 -15.43 -21.17
C LEU A 178 -14.28 -16.37 -22.07
N LYS A 179 -15.61 -16.17 -22.19
CA LYS A 179 -16.46 -16.99 -23.05
C LYS A 179 -16.01 -16.92 -24.51
N GLU A 180 -15.85 -15.72 -25.06
CA GLU A 180 -15.61 -15.56 -26.49
C GLU A 180 -14.15 -15.76 -26.90
N PHE A 181 -13.19 -15.28 -26.08
CA PHE A 181 -11.78 -15.21 -26.46
C PHE A 181 -10.87 -16.22 -25.75
N HIS A 182 -11.37 -16.94 -24.75
CA HIS A 182 -10.63 -18.02 -24.09
C HIS A 182 -11.24 -19.40 -24.33
N LEU A 183 -12.55 -19.49 -24.57
CA LEU A 183 -13.26 -20.75 -24.80
C LEU A 183 -13.74 -20.92 -26.25
N ASP A 184 -14.69 -20.10 -26.71
CA ASP A 184 -15.41 -20.35 -27.97
C ASP A 184 -14.53 -20.09 -29.22
N ASN A 185 -13.74 -19.01 -29.19
CA ASN A 185 -12.75 -18.68 -30.21
C ASN A 185 -11.43 -18.26 -29.54
N PRO A 186 -10.64 -19.23 -29.05
CA PRO A 186 -9.48 -18.96 -28.22
C PRO A 186 -8.44 -18.09 -28.95
N SER A 187 -8.06 -16.98 -28.31
CA SER A 187 -7.00 -16.08 -28.76
C SER A 187 -5.64 -16.62 -28.34
N ASP A 188 -4.81 -17.00 -29.31
CA ASP A 188 -3.44 -17.48 -29.05
C ASP A 188 -2.63 -16.49 -28.23
N TYR A 189 -2.78 -15.19 -28.50
CA TYR A 189 -2.11 -14.15 -27.74
C TYR A 189 -2.53 -14.15 -26.26
N PHE A 190 -3.83 -14.24 -25.98
CA PHE A 190 -4.35 -14.19 -24.61
C PHE A 190 -3.99 -15.44 -23.82
N LEU A 191 -4.14 -16.63 -24.41
CA LEU A 191 -3.81 -17.88 -23.74
C LEU A 191 -2.30 -17.95 -23.43
N ASN A 192 -1.44 -17.56 -24.38
CA ASN A 192 0.00 -17.55 -24.15
C ASN A 192 0.44 -16.47 -23.15
N TYR A 193 -0.26 -15.34 -23.09
CA TYR A 193 -0.04 -14.32 -22.07
C TYR A 193 -0.38 -14.88 -20.68
N CYS A 194 -1.61 -15.38 -20.50
CA CYS A 194 -2.07 -15.94 -19.23
C CYS A 194 -1.20 -17.11 -18.76
N ARG A 195 -0.78 -17.99 -19.68
CA ARG A 195 0.08 -19.14 -19.38
C ARG A 195 1.42 -18.76 -18.76
N ARG A 196 2.02 -17.66 -19.21
CA ARG A 196 3.38 -17.25 -18.80
C ARG A 196 3.38 -16.25 -17.65
N TYR A 197 2.44 -15.31 -17.67
CA TYR A 197 2.50 -14.11 -16.84
C TYR A 197 1.47 -14.08 -15.71
N THR A 198 0.69 -15.13 -15.53
CA THR A 198 -0.31 -15.22 -14.44
C THR A 198 -0.11 -16.48 -13.62
N ASP A 199 -0.77 -16.53 -12.47
CA ASP A 199 -0.85 -17.73 -11.64
C ASP A 199 -1.92 -18.73 -12.12
N MET A 200 -2.59 -18.49 -13.25
CA MET A 200 -3.63 -19.38 -13.80
C MET A 200 -3.21 -20.86 -13.95
N PRO A 201 -1.98 -21.20 -14.39
CA PRO A 201 -1.55 -22.61 -14.47
C PRO A 201 -1.26 -23.26 -13.12
N MET A 202 -1.16 -22.48 -12.04
CA MET A 202 -0.76 -22.99 -10.72
C MET A 202 -1.88 -23.83 -10.11
N LEU A 203 -1.48 -24.84 -9.34
CA LEU A 203 -2.39 -25.78 -8.69
C LEU A 203 -2.79 -25.29 -7.30
N VAL A 204 -4.07 -25.46 -6.99
CA VAL A 204 -4.71 -25.18 -5.70
C VAL A 204 -5.16 -26.48 -5.08
N LEU A 205 -4.81 -26.71 -3.81
CA LEU A 205 -5.31 -27.85 -3.04
C LEU A 205 -6.78 -27.62 -2.68
N LEU A 206 -7.60 -28.67 -2.80
CA LEU A 206 -8.99 -28.64 -2.39
C LEU A 206 -9.15 -29.20 -0.98
N ASP A 207 -9.90 -28.48 -0.14
CA ASP A 207 -10.27 -28.91 1.21
C ASP A 207 -11.68 -29.49 1.19
N GLU A 208 -11.85 -30.68 1.75
CA GLU A 208 -13.14 -31.36 1.83
C GLU A 208 -14.06 -30.68 2.86
N ARG A 209 -15.34 -30.53 2.50
CA ARG A 209 -16.40 -30.00 3.37
C ARG A 209 -17.26 -31.15 3.87
N ALA A 210 -17.91 -30.95 5.01
CA ALA A 210 -18.76 -31.96 5.65
C ALA A 210 -19.96 -32.42 4.78
N ASP A 211 -20.36 -31.62 3.79
CA ASP A 211 -21.44 -31.92 2.86
C ASP A 211 -20.98 -32.74 1.62
N GLY A 212 -19.70 -33.13 1.56
CA GLY A 212 -19.09 -33.86 0.45
C GLY A 212 -18.67 -32.99 -0.74
N SER A 213 -18.90 -31.67 -0.69
CA SER A 213 -18.31 -30.72 -1.62
C SER A 213 -16.90 -30.29 -1.16
N TYR A 214 -16.20 -29.52 -1.97
CA TYR A 214 -14.86 -29.01 -1.67
C TYR A 214 -14.85 -27.48 -1.60
N VAL A 215 -13.81 -26.90 -0.99
CA VAL A 215 -13.51 -25.47 -1.07
C VAL A 215 -12.07 -25.27 -1.57
N PRO A 216 -11.78 -24.22 -2.36
CA PRO A 216 -10.41 -23.90 -2.74
C PRO A 216 -9.59 -23.54 -1.49
N GLY A 217 -8.54 -24.33 -1.23
CA GLY A 217 -7.59 -24.15 -0.13
C GLY A 217 -6.40 -23.28 -0.53
N ARG A 218 -5.23 -23.56 0.05
CA ARG A 218 -3.98 -22.88 -0.36
C ARG A 218 -3.45 -23.40 -1.69
N MET A 219 -2.55 -22.64 -2.33
CA MET A 219 -1.79 -23.15 -3.46
C MET A 219 -0.91 -24.33 -3.05
N MET A 220 -0.79 -25.29 -3.95
CA MET A 220 0.15 -26.38 -3.83
C MET A 220 1.59 -25.86 -3.90
N ARG A 221 2.43 -26.33 -2.99
CA ARG A 221 3.84 -25.96 -2.87
C ARG A 221 4.72 -27.15 -3.22
N ALA A 222 5.95 -26.90 -3.65
CA ALA A 222 6.90 -27.97 -3.94
C ALA A 222 7.10 -28.88 -2.71
N SER A 223 7.11 -28.30 -1.50
CA SER A 223 7.19 -29.03 -0.23
C SER A 223 6.05 -30.01 0.05
N ASP A 224 4.93 -29.93 -0.68
CA ASP A 224 3.82 -30.87 -0.53
C ASP A 224 4.09 -32.21 -1.21
N LEU A 225 5.16 -32.33 -2.02
CA LEU A 225 5.52 -33.51 -2.79
C LEU A 225 6.72 -34.23 -2.18
N VAL A 226 6.76 -35.56 -2.32
CA VAL A 226 7.72 -36.46 -1.64
C VAL A 226 9.17 -36.00 -1.74
N ASP A 227 9.62 -35.65 -2.95
CA ASP A 227 11.00 -35.20 -3.20
C ASP A 227 11.13 -33.67 -3.31
N GLY A 228 10.10 -32.91 -2.93
CA GLY A 228 10.12 -31.44 -3.05
C GLY A 228 10.24 -30.93 -4.49
N LEU A 229 9.96 -31.77 -5.49
CA LEU A 229 10.34 -31.56 -6.90
C LEU A 229 11.83 -31.24 -7.13
N GLY A 230 12.71 -31.74 -6.24
CA GLY A 230 14.14 -31.47 -6.26
C GLY A 230 14.54 -30.09 -5.72
N GLU A 231 13.60 -29.29 -5.21
CA GLU A 231 13.88 -27.96 -4.67
C GLU A 231 14.25 -28.05 -3.18
N ALA A 232 15.54 -27.86 -2.86
CA ALA A 232 16.05 -27.92 -1.48
C ALA A 232 15.92 -26.58 -0.71
N ASN A 233 15.89 -25.45 -1.43
CA ASN A 233 15.77 -24.12 -0.84
C ASN A 233 14.31 -23.62 -0.96
N ASN A 234 13.74 -23.17 0.16
CA ASN A 234 12.38 -22.65 0.27
C ASN A 234 11.29 -23.41 -0.52
N PRO A 235 11.23 -24.76 -0.49
CA PRO A 235 10.23 -25.53 -1.24
C PRO A 235 8.78 -25.18 -0.86
N GLU A 236 8.54 -24.69 0.35
CA GLU A 236 7.24 -24.24 0.84
C GLU A 236 6.78 -22.89 0.24
N TRP A 237 7.66 -22.19 -0.46
CA TRP A 237 7.40 -20.91 -1.14
C TRP A 237 7.44 -21.00 -2.67
N LYS A 238 7.45 -22.23 -3.21
CA LYS A 238 7.51 -22.48 -4.67
C LYS A 238 6.21 -23.13 -5.13
N THR A 239 5.43 -22.40 -5.93
CA THR A 239 4.14 -22.87 -6.46
C THR A 239 4.32 -23.95 -7.53
N VAL A 240 3.38 -24.89 -7.62
CA VAL A 240 3.44 -26.04 -8.54
C VAL A 240 2.40 -25.91 -9.65
N ALA A 241 2.74 -26.37 -10.86
CA ALA A 241 1.86 -26.45 -12.02
C ALA A 241 2.04 -27.78 -12.76
N LEU A 242 1.17 -28.08 -13.72
CA LEU A 242 1.42 -29.13 -14.71
C LEU A 242 2.07 -28.55 -15.96
N ASN A 243 2.97 -29.30 -16.59
CA ASN A 243 3.42 -28.99 -17.95
C ASN A 243 2.45 -29.58 -19.00
N SER A 244 2.76 -29.41 -20.29
CA SER A 244 1.96 -29.92 -21.41
C SER A 244 2.01 -31.45 -21.59
N THR A 245 2.95 -32.14 -20.94
CA THR A 245 3.03 -33.61 -20.92
C THR A 245 2.31 -34.23 -19.72
N GLY A 246 1.78 -33.41 -18.80
CA GLY A 246 1.05 -33.84 -17.62
C GLY A 246 1.95 -34.11 -16.39
N GLU A 247 3.21 -33.65 -16.41
CA GLU A 247 4.15 -33.77 -15.30
C GLU A 247 4.04 -32.56 -14.35
N LEU A 248 4.21 -32.80 -13.05
CA LEU A 248 4.27 -31.76 -12.03
C LEU A 248 5.62 -31.05 -12.06
N VAL A 249 5.59 -29.72 -12.07
CA VAL A 249 6.79 -28.88 -12.15
C VAL A 249 6.69 -27.68 -11.20
N ALA A 250 7.83 -27.26 -10.68
CA ALA A 250 8.00 -25.98 -10.00
C ALA A 250 8.65 -25.00 -10.98
N PRO A 251 7.88 -24.14 -11.68
CA PRO A 251 8.45 -23.21 -12.65
C PRO A 251 9.24 -22.11 -11.93
N ASN A 252 10.31 -21.62 -12.59
CA ASN A 252 11.13 -20.49 -12.14
C ASN A 252 10.28 -19.29 -11.71
N GLY A 253 10.81 -18.39 -10.88
CA GLY A 253 10.20 -17.08 -10.60
C GLY A 253 9.29 -16.99 -9.37
N SER A 254 8.79 -18.10 -8.82
CA SER A 254 8.07 -18.06 -7.53
C SER A 254 8.94 -17.51 -6.41
N ILE A 255 8.31 -16.96 -5.36
CA ILE A 255 9.02 -16.15 -4.36
C ILE A 255 10.11 -16.92 -3.62
N GLY A 256 9.98 -18.25 -3.51
CA GLY A 256 11.01 -19.12 -2.94
C GLY A 256 12.33 -19.15 -3.73
N PHE A 257 12.34 -18.74 -5.01
CA PHE A 257 13.57 -18.59 -5.79
C PHE A 257 14.27 -17.24 -5.59
N ARG A 258 13.61 -16.27 -4.96
CA ARG A 258 14.13 -14.90 -4.79
C ARG A 258 15.23 -14.82 -3.73
N TRP A 259 15.16 -15.66 -2.71
CA TRP A 259 16.03 -15.61 -1.53
C TRP A 259 16.64 -16.98 -1.26
N GLY A 260 17.81 -17.00 -0.61
CA GLY A 260 18.54 -18.25 -0.32
C GLY A 260 19.25 -18.87 -1.53
N GLU A 261 18.87 -18.47 -2.75
CA GLU A 261 19.49 -18.87 -4.01
C GLU A 261 19.49 -17.70 -5.02
N LYS A 262 20.03 -17.93 -6.23
CA LYS A 262 20.15 -16.93 -7.30
C LYS A 262 19.96 -17.57 -8.67
N GLY A 263 19.57 -16.78 -9.67
CA GLY A 263 19.57 -17.18 -11.08
C GLY A 263 18.28 -17.86 -11.58
N LYS A 264 17.35 -18.19 -10.68
CA LYS A 264 16.05 -18.81 -11.01
C LYS A 264 14.85 -17.91 -10.74
N TRP A 265 15.05 -16.71 -10.21
CA TRP A 265 13.97 -15.75 -9.99
C TRP A 265 13.68 -14.97 -11.27
N ASN A 266 13.16 -15.66 -12.29
CA ASN A 266 12.81 -15.12 -13.60
C ASN A 266 11.53 -15.78 -14.15
N LEU A 267 10.92 -15.16 -15.16
CA LEU A 267 9.72 -15.63 -15.86
C LEU A 267 10.07 -16.40 -17.15
N GLU A 268 11.28 -16.94 -17.24
CA GLU A 268 11.58 -17.88 -18.33
C GLU A 268 10.65 -19.10 -18.22
N PRO A 269 10.19 -19.66 -19.35
CA PRO A 269 9.36 -20.85 -19.37
C PRO A 269 10.24 -22.08 -19.06
N VAL A 270 10.82 -22.13 -17.87
CA VAL A 270 11.78 -23.13 -17.42
C VAL A 270 11.37 -23.67 -16.06
N ALA A 271 11.47 -24.98 -15.90
CA ALA A 271 11.38 -25.67 -14.61
C ALA A 271 12.55 -26.66 -14.52
N ALA A 272 13.24 -26.70 -13.38
CA ALA A 272 14.41 -27.55 -13.17
C ALA A 272 15.48 -27.48 -14.29
N GLY A 273 15.64 -26.31 -14.94
CA GLY A 273 16.59 -26.10 -16.03
C GLY A 273 16.15 -26.62 -17.41
N VAL A 274 14.90 -27.08 -17.54
CA VAL A 274 14.31 -27.58 -18.78
C VAL A 274 13.21 -26.63 -19.26
N GLU A 275 13.22 -26.28 -20.54
CA GLU A 275 12.14 -25.50 -21.16
C GLU A 275 10.81 -26.24 -21.00
N THR A 276 9.81 -25.55 -20.46
CA THR A 276 8.56 -26.14 -19.97
C THR A 276 7.39 -25.25 -20.33
N GLU A 277 6.44 -25.80 -21.08
CA GLU A 277 5.16 -25.17 -21.34
C GLU A 277 4.14 -25.60 -20.28
N LEU A 278 3.59 -24.64 -19.51
CA LEU A 278 2.62 -24.92 -18.46
C LEU A 278 1.21 -25.18 -19.02
N SER A 279 0.47 -26.12 -18.47
CA SER A 279 -0.95 -26.37 -18.78
C SER A 279 -1.85 -25.41 -18.00
N LEU A 280 -2.73 -24.68 -18.71
CA LEU A 280 -3.70 -23.79 -18.06
C LEU A 280 -4.82 -24.57 -17.36
N SER A 281 -5.42 -25.54 -18.06
CA SER A 281 -6.60 -26.27 -17.58
C SER A 281 -6.34 -27.76 -17.36
N LEU A 282 -7.03 -28.34 -16.38
CA LEU A 282 -7.09 -29.79 -16.17
C LEU A 282 -8.19 -30.47 -17.00
N LEU A 283 -9.07 -29.71 -17.66
CA LEU A 283 -10.10 -30.28 -18.52
C LEU A 283 -9.46 -31.06 -19.68
N GLY A 284 -9.87 -32.32 -19.88
CA GLY A 284 -9.24 -33.25 -20.82
C GLY A 284 -8.04 -34.04 -20.28
N GLN A 285 -7.54 -33.73 -19.08
CA GLN A 285 -6.44 -34.44 -18.41
C GLN A 285 -6.67 -34.64 -16.90
N HIS A 286 -7.92 -34.58 -16.46
CA HIS A 286 -8.36 -34.77 -15.08
C HIS A 286 -8.68 -36.24 -14.77
N ASP A 287 -8.67 -36.58 -13.48
CA ASP A 287 -9.00 -37.92 -13.01
C ASP A 287 -10.49 -38.02 -12.63
N ASP A 288 -11.08 -36.91 -12.21
CA ASP A 288 -12.45 -36.83 -11.70
C ASP A 288 -13.03 -35.42 -11.89
N VAL A 289 -14.32 -35.26 -11.64
CA VAL A 289 -15.02 -33.98 -11.58
C VAL A 289 -15.57 -33.80 -10.17
N ALA A 290 -15.22 -32.70 -9.51
CA ALA A 290 -15.61 -32.42 -8.14
C ALA A 290 -16.46 -31.15 -8.03
N GLY A 291 -17.45 -31.18 -7.13
CA GLY A 291 -18.22 -30.01 -6.76
C GLY A 291 -17.44 -29.12 -5.79
N VAL A 292 -17.07 -27.91 -6.22
CA VAL A 292 -16.30 -26.94 -5.42
C VAL A 292 -17.15 -25.70 -5.14
N ALA A 293 -17.17 -25.29 -3.88
CA ALA A 293 -17.98 -24.22 -3.35
C ALA A 293 -17.31 -22.84 -3.52
N PHE A 294 -18.07 -21.87 -4.05
CA PHE A 294 -17.67 -20.47 -4.20
C PHE A 294 -18.59 -19.56 -3.40
N PRO A 295 -18.05 -18.52 -2.73
CA PRO A 295 -18.87 -17.56 -2.02
C PRO A 295 -19.59 -16.61 -3.00
N TYR A 296 -20.84 -16.27 -2.69
CA TYR A 296 -21.63 -15.34 -3.49
C TYR A 296 -22.30 -14.30 -2.59
N PHE A 297 -21.92 -13.02 -2.78
CA PHE A 297 -22.44 -11.89 -2.01
C PHE A 297 -23.43 -11.03 -2.80
N GLY A 298 -23.69 -11.34 -4.08
CA GLY A 298 -24.62 -10.56 -4.90
C GLY A 298 -26.09 -10.68 -4.49
N GLY A 299 -26.40 -11.66 -3.63
CA GLY A 299 -27.71 -11.83 -3.00
C GLY A 299 -27.89 -11.04 -1.70
N THR A 300 -26.82 -10.46 -1.14
CA THR A 300 -26.89 -9.69 0.10
C THR A 300 -27.74 -8.45 -0.11
N GLU A 301 -28.84 -8.35 0.63
CA GLU A 301 -29.77 -7.23 0.54
C GLU A 301 -29.14 -5.97 1.14
N ASN A 302 -29.37 -4.84 0.47
CA ASN A 302 -28.98 -3.53 0.97
C ASN A 302 -30.12 -2.53 0.70
N PRO A 303 -30.47 -1.63 1.65
CA PRO A 303 -31.56 -0.68 1.47
C PRO A 303 -31.44 0.26 0.26
N HIS A 304 -30.24 0.41 -0.31
CA HIS A 304 -29.93 1.42 -1.33
C HIS A 304 -29.36 0.85 -2.63
N PHE A 305 -29.15 -0.46 -2.70
CA PHE A 305 -28.56 -1.16 -3.84
C PHE A 305 -29.40 -2.37 -4.22
N ARG A 306 -29.45 -2.69 -5.51
CA ARG A 306 -30.15 -3.88 -5.99
C ARG A 306 -29.32 -5.11 -5.67
N SER A 307 -29.98 -6.20 -5.35
CA SER A 307 -29.39 -7.53 -5.17
C SER A 307 -30.02 -8.52 -6.15
N VAL A 308 -29.30 -9.58 -6.47
CA VAL A 308 -29.80 -10.71 -7.27
C VAL A 308 -29.69 -11.96 -6.42
N ARG A 309 -30.84 -12.45 -5.95
CA ARG A 309 -30.88 -13.61 -5.06
C ARG A 309 -30.42 -14.88 -5.76
N GLN A 310 -29.41 -15.53 -5.19
CA GLN A 310 -28.98 -16.90 -5.45
C GLN A 310 -28.53 -17.50 -4.10
N GLU A 311 -28.09 -18.75 -4.09
CA GLU A 311 -27.51 -19.35 -2.90
C GLU A 311 -26.21 -18.60 -2.50
N PRO A 312 -25.98 -18.34 -1.20
CA PRO A 312 -24.73 -17.71 -0.73
C PRO A 312 -23.48 -18.53 -1.04
N VAL A 313 -23.66 -19.83 -1.30
CA VAL A 313 -22.63 -20.77 -1.73
C VAL A 313 -23.06 -21.37 -3.06
N LEU A 314 -22.23 -21.20 -4.08
CA LEU A 314 -22.44 -21.77 -5.41
C LEU A 314 -21.48 -22.95 -5.60
N VAL A 315 -22.01 -24.17 -5.71
CA VAL A 315 -21.19 -25.37 -5.94
C VAL A 315 -21.03 -25.58 -7.44
N ARG A 316 -19.78 -25.53 -7.92
CA ARG A 316 -19.39 -25.57 -9.34
C ARG A 316 -18.68 -26.87 -9.66
N GLN A 317 -18.91 -27.42 -10.85
CA GLN A 317 -18.24 -28.66 -11.27
C GLN A 317 -16.88 -28.33 -11.90
N LEU A 318 -15.81 -28.90 -11.34
CA LEU A 318 -14.44 -28.62 -11.77
C LEU A 318 -13.64 -29.89 -12.08
N PRO A 319 -12.80 -29.86 -13.12
CA PRO A 319 -11.89 -30.96 -13.43
C PRO A 319 -10.76 -31.00 -12.40
N VAL A 320 -10.55 -32.15 -11.76
CA VAL A 320 -9.56 -32.30 -10.68
C VAL A 320 -8.62 -33.48 -10.92
N LYS A 321 -7.42 -33.40 -10.34
CA LYS A 321 -6.51 -34.55 -10.23
C LYS A 321 -6.31 -34.94 -8.77
N ARG A 322 -6.11 -36.23 -8.52
CA ARG A 322 -5.78 -36.74 -7.17
C ARG A 322 -4.27 -36.92 -7.08
N LEU A 323 -3.67 -36.32 -6.07
CA LEU A 323 -2.23 -36.37 -5.84
C LEU A 323 -1.93 -36.88 -4.44
N ALA A 324 -0.99 -37.83 -4.37
CA ALA A 324 -0.37 -38.23 -3.11
C ALA A 324 0.62 -37.16 -2.67
N LEU A 325 0.51 -36.73 -1.42
CA LEU A 325 1.36 -35.73 -0.79
C LEU A 325 2.50 -36.40 -0.01
N ALA A 326 3.51 -35.60 0.35
CA ALA A 326 4.68 -36.04 1.11
C ALA A 326 4.34 -36.64 2.49
N ASP A 327 3.24 -36.20 3.10
CA ASP A 327 2.75 -36.70 4.39
C ASP A 327 1.98 -38.03 4.27
N GLY A 328 1.84 -38.57 3.05
CA GLY A 328 1.11 -39.80 2.76
C GLY A 328 -0.40 -39.61 2.58
N SER A 329 -0.93 -38.39 2.74
CA SER A 329 -2.32 -38.08 2.41
C SER A 329 -2.53 -37.97 0.91
N GLU A 330 -3.76 -38.17 0.46
CA GLU A 330 -4.18 -37.87 -0.92
C GLU A 330 -5.08 -36.64 -0.91
N ARG A 331 -4.83 -35.69 -1.82
CA ARG A 331 -5.64 -34.48 -1.98
C ARG A 331 -5.99 -34.24 -3.44
N MET A 332 -7.15 -33.65 -3.66
CA MET A 332 -7.51 -33.14 -4.99
C MET A 332 -6.85 -31.80 -5.25
N VAL A 333 -6.44 -31.59 -6.50
CA VAL A 333 -5.96 -30.30 -6.99
C VAL A 333 -6.77 -29.83 -8.19
N VAL A 334 -6.82 -28.51 -8.34
CA VAL A 334 -7.43 -27.81 -9.47
C VAL A 334 -6.52 -26.66 -9.92
N SER A 335 -6.54 -26.28 -11.20
CA SER A 335 -5.80 -25.09 -11.64
C SER A 335 -6.54 -23.81 -11.25
N VAL A 336 -5.80 -22.71 -11.05
CA VAL A 336 -6.40 -21.38 -10.86
C VAL A 336 -7.23 -20.98 -12.10
N TYR A 337 -6.82 -21.35 -13.31
CA TYR A 337 -7.58 -21.10 -14.54
C TYR A 337 -8.98 -21.71 -14.49
N ASP A 338 -9.07 -22.98 -14.09
CA ASP A 338 -10.35 -23.69 -13.96
C ASP A 338 -11.22 -23.02 -12.89
N LEU A 339 -10.63 -22.66 -11.75
CA LEU A 339 -11.32 -21.91 -10.69
C LEU A 339 -11.84 -20.56 -11.17
N VAL A 340 -11.07 -19.82 -11.97
CA VAL A 340 -11.50 -18.54 -12.56
C VAL A 340 -12.69 -18.75 -13.48
N LEU A 341 -12.61 -19.69 -14.43
CA LEU A 341 -13.72 -19.95 -15.36
C LEU A 341 -15.01 -20.36 -14.61
N ALA A 342 -14.90 -21.20 -13.57
CA ALA A 342 -16.02 -21.60 -12.74
C ALA A 342 -16.60 -20.44 -11.90
N ASN A 343 -15.73 -19.59 -11.33
CA ASN A 343 -16.15 -18.40 -10.59
C ASN A 343 -16.97 -17.44 -11.47
N TYR A 344 -16.55 -17.24 -12.72
CA TYR A 344 -17.29 -16.43 -13.72
C TYR A 344 -18.54 -17.14 -14.28
N GLY A 345 -18.82 -18.38 -13.87
CA GLY A 345 -20.04 -19.10 -14.23
C GLY A 345 -20.09 -19.57 -15.68
N LEU A 346 -18.95 -19.95 -16.26
CA LEU A 346 -18.86 -20.45 -17.63
C LEU A 346 -19.14 -21.94 -17.73
N ASP A 347 -20.06 -22.32 -18.62
CA ASP A 347 -20.28 -23.73 -18.95
C ASP A 347 -19.14 -24.28 -19.82
N ARG A 348 -18.71 -25.49 -19.47
CA ARG A 348 -17.58 -26.21 -20.04
C ARG A 348 -17.89 -27.68 -20.32
N GLY A 349 -19.17 -28.06 -20.30
CA GLY A 349 -19.62 -29.43 -20.56
C GLY A 349 -19.40 -30.37 -19.37
N LEU A 350 -19.49 -29.85 -18.14
CA LEU A 350 -19.34 -30.61 -16.88
C LEU A 350 -20.67 -30.73 -16.11
N ASP A 351 -21.80 -30.46 -16.76
CA ASP A 351 -23.15 -30.47 -16.17
C ASP A 351 -23.28 -29.57 -14.91
N ASP A 352 -22.72 -28.35 -14.97
CA ASP A 352 -22.82 -27.35 -13.89
C ASP A 352 -24.14 -26.55 -13.96
N GLY A 353 -25.09 -26.88 -13.09
CA GLY A 353 -26.39 -26.19 -13.01
C GLY A 353 -26.33 -24.72 -12.57
N HIS A 354 -25.21 -24.23 -12.04
CA HIS A 354 -25.01 -22.82 -11.73
C HIS A 354 -24.36 -22.05 -12.89
N SER A 355 -23.85 -22.72 -13.92
CA SER A 355 -23.23 -22.08 -15.09
C SER A 355 -24.28 -21.52 -16.04
N ALA A 356 -23.86 -20.52 -16.82
CA ALA A 356 -24.72 -19.87 -17.79
C ALA A 356 -24.61 -20.58 -19.15
N ASN A 357 -25.74 -20.89 -19.77
CA ASN A 357 -25.77 -21.40 -21.14
C ASN A 357 -25.63 -20.26 -22.15
N ASN A 358 -26.10 -19.06 -21.77
CA ASN A 358 -26.05 -17.86 -22.58
C ASN A 358 -26.11 -16.60 -21.70
N TYR A 359 -25.85 -15.42 -22.29
CA TYR A 359 -25.79 -14.15 -21.57
C TYR A 359 -27.10 -13.66 -20.94
N ASN A 360 -28.26 -14.23 -21.34
CA ASN A 360 -29.56 -13.89 -20.78
C ASN A 360 -29.90 -14.66 -19.51
N ASP A 361 -29.18 -15.74 -19.21
CA ASP A 361 -29.38 -16.51 -18.00
C ASP A 361 -28.97 -15.67 -16.79
N VAL A 362 -29.83 -15.53 -15.79
CA VAL A 362 -29.51 -14.78 -14.57
C VAL A 362 -28.68 -15.67 -13.64
N LYS A 363 -27.43 -15.92 -14.02
CA LYS A 363 -26.41 -16.61 -13.22
C LYS A 363 -25.35 -15.61 -12.79
N ALA A 364 -24.67 -15.91 -11.68
CA ALA A 364 -23.65 -15.03 -11.11
C ALA A 364 -22.69 -14.57 -12.21
N TYR A 365 -22.54 -13.25 -12.33
CA TYR A 365 -21.60 -12.57 -13.24
C TYR A 365 -21.90 -12.67 -14.74
N THR A 366 -23.11 -13.05 -15.16
CA THR A 366 -23.53 -12.89 -16.56
C THR A 366 -23.90 -11.44 -16.89
N PRO A 367 -23.98 -11.04 -18.18
CA PRO A 367 -24.53 -9.74 -18.57
C PRO A 367 -25.96 -9.48 -18.06
N ALA A 368 -26.85 -10.47 -18.06
CA ALA A 368 -28.21 -10.33 -17.49
C ALA A 368 -28.20 -10.10 -15.98
N TRP A 369 -27.30 -10.76 -15.26
CA TRP A 369 -27.09 -10.53 -13.83
C TRP A 369 -26.50 -9.13 -13.57
N GLY A 370 -25.50 -8.72 -14.37
CA GLY A 370 -24.84 -7.42 -14.26
C GLY A 370 -25.80 -6.25 -14.50
N GLU A 371 -26.73 -6.41 -15.44
CA GLU A 371 -27.81 -5.44 -15.69
C GLU A 371 -28.73 -5.26 -14.47
N GLN A 372 -29.08 -6.34 -13.79
CA GLN A 372 -29.93 -6.25 -12.60
C GLN A 372 -29.24 -5.53 -11.45
N ILE A 373 -27.96 -5.82 -11.19
CA ILE A 373 -27.18 -5.18 -10.12
C ILE A 373 -26.89 -3.72 -10.44
N THR A 374 -26.31 -3.45 -11.61
CA THR A 374 -25.72 -2.14 -11.93
C THR A 374 -26.71 -1.18 -12.58
N GLY A 375 -27.75 -1.70 -13.24
CA GLY A 375 -28.65 -0.93 -14.09
C GLY A 375 -28.13 -0.65 -15.51
N VAL A 376 -26.90 -1.07 -15.85
CA VAL A 376 -26.35 -0.92 -17.21
C VAL A 376 -26.99 -1.97 -18.14
N PRO A 377 -27.58 -1.57 -19.28
CA PRO A 377 -28.19 -2.54 -20.20
C PRO A 377 -27.18 -3.60 -20.68
N ARG A 378 -27.56 -4.88 -20.61
CA ARG A 378 -26.70 -6.04 -20.92
C ARG A 378 -26.07 -5.96 -22.30
N ARG A 379 -26.80 -5.45 -23.30
CA ARG A 379 -26.30 -5.23 -24.66
C ARG A 379 -25.04 -4.36 -24.71
N HIS A 380 -24.94 -3.37 -23.80
CA HIS A 380 -23.77 -2.49 -23.73
C HIS A 380 -22.61 -3.18 -23.00
N ILE A 381 -22.91 -3.98 -21.98
CA ILE A 381 -21.92 -4.84 -21.31
C ILE A 381 -21.26 -5.76 -22.34
N GLU A 382 -22.08 -6.48 -23.11
CA GLU A 382 -21.63 -7.40 -24.17
C GLU A 382 -20.82 -6.67 -25.25
N THR A 383 -21.35 -5.56 -25.78
CA THR A 383 -20.71 -4.82 -26.88
C THR A 383 -19.36 -4.26 -26.46
N ILE A 384 -19.28 -3.59 -25.31
CA ILE A 384 -18.03 -2.95 -24.87
C ILE A 384 -17.00 -4.00 -24.45
N ALA A 385 -17.42 -5.10 -23.80
CA ALA A 385 -16.49 -6.19 -23.46
C ALA A 385 -15.88 -6.82 -24.72
N ARG A 386 -16.71 -7.08 -25.75
CA ARG A 386 -16.26 -7.63 -27.03
C ARG A 386 -15.35 -6.68 -27.77
N GLU A 387 -15.71 -5.40 -27.90
CA GLU A 387 -14.87 -4.41 -28.58
C GLU A 387 -13.52 -4.21 -27.88
N PHE A 388 -13.53 -4.19 -26.54
CA PHE A 388 -12.32 -4.05 -25.72
C PHE A 388 -11.36 -5.22 -25.94
N ALA A 389 -11.86 -6.46 -25.86
CA ALA A 389 -11.06 -7.68 -26.06
C ALA A 389 -10.64 -7.85 -27.52
N GLU A 390 -11.52 -7.63 -28.48
CA GLU A 390 -11.20 -7.71 -29.91
C GLU A 390 -10.07 -6.72 -30.27
N THR A 391 -10.11 -5.50 -29.70
CA THR A 391 -9.05 -4.51 -29.92
C THR A 391 -7.73 -4.98 -29.30
N ALA A 392 -7.75 -5.51 -28.08
CA ALA A 392 -6.55 -6.04 -27.44
C ALA A 392 -5.98 -7.25 -28.22
N HIS A 393 -6.83 -8.15 -28.72
CA HIS A 393 -6.41 -9.29 -29.54
C HIS A 393 -5.69 -8.81 -30.81
N LYS A 394 -6.31 -7.89 -31.56
CA LYS A 394 -5.74 -7.34 -32.81
C LYS A 394 -4.43 -6.59 -32.59
N THR A 395 -4.31 -5.91 -31.47
CA THR A 395 -3.20 -4.99 -31.20
C THR A 395 -2.16 -5.55 -30.26
N HIS A 396 -2.33 -6.79 -29.79
CA HIS A 396 -1.49 -7.42 -28.79
C HIS A 396 -1.42 -6.58 -27.49
N GLY A 397 -2.59 -6.30 -26.92
CA GLY A 397 -2.73 -5.75 -25.57
C GLY A 397 -2.96 -4.24 -25.49
N ARG A 398 -3.15 -3.49 -26.60
CA ARG A 398 -3.32 -2.02 -26.57
C ARG A 398 -4.74 -1.55 -26.20
N SER A 399 -5.32 -2.16 -25.16
CA SER A 399 -6.54 -1.70 -24.50
C SER A 399 -6.23 -1.32 -23.05
N MET A 400 -6.66 -0.14 -22.62
CA MET A 400 -6.29 0.46 -21.33
C MET A 400 -7.53 0.84 -20.52
N ILE A 401 -7.43 0.75 -19.19
CA ILE A 401 -8.44 1.28 -18.27
C ILE A 401 -7.79 2.36 -17.40
N ILE A 402 -8.24 3.61 -17.57
CA ILE A 402 -7.89 4.74 -16.73
C ILE A 402 -8.87 4.79 -15.55
N LEU A 403 -8.36 4.68 -14.34
CA LEU A 403 -9.17 4.54 -13.13
C LEU A 403 -8.66 5.41 -11.98
N GLY A 404 -9.51 5.62 -10.97
CA GLY A 404 -9.19 6.53 -9.86
C GLY A 404 -10.17 6.43 -8.69
N ALA A 405 -10.19 7.47 -7.85
CA ALA A 405 -10.91 7.50 -6.57
C ALA A 405 -12.41 7.16 -6.67
N GLY A 406 -13.08 7.37 -7.81
CA GLY A 406 -14.50 7.03 -7.98
C GLY A 406 -14.82 5.54 -7.76
N VAL A 407 -13.82 4.67 -7.94
CA VAL A 407 -13.89 3.23 -7.66
C VAL A 407 -12.96 2.77 -6.54
N ASN A 408 -11.88 3.53 -6.24
CA ASN A 408 -10.95 3.20 -5.15
C ASN A 408 -11.44 3.61 -3.75
N HIS A 409 -12.29 4.64 -3.63
CA HIS A 409 -12.74 5.12 -2.31
C HIS A 409 -13.96 4.36 -1.76
N TRP A 410 -14.21 3.15 -2.25
CA TRP A 410 -15.23 2.25 -1.69
C TRP A 410 -14.59 1.26 -0.73
N TYR A 411 -15.35 0.75 0.24
CA TYR A 411 -14.84 -0.26 1.17
C TYR A 411 -14.32 -1.50 0.43
N HIS A 412 -15.06 -1.96 -0.58
CA HIS A 412 -14.66 -3.06 -1.47
C HIS A 412 -13.95 -2.55 -2.74
N MET A 413 -12.99 -1.65 -2.59
CA MET A 413 -12.17 -1.12 -3.68
C MET A 413 -11.39 -2.21 -4.42
N ASP A 414 -10.96 -3.22 -3.68
CA ASP A 414 -10.18 -4.34 -4.15
C ASP A 414 -11.00 -5.19 -5.14
N MET A 415 -12.30 -5.40 -4.90
CA MET A 415 -13.20 -6.08 -5.83
C MET A 415 -13.40 -5.27 -7.11
N ASN A 416 -13.57 -3.95 -7.00
CA ASN A 416 -13.67 -3.07 -8.17
C ASN A 416 -12.41 -3.17 -9.04
N TYR A 417 -11.24 -3.04 -8.41
CA TYR A 417 -9.96 -3.07 -9.09
C TYR A 417 -9.66 -4.46 -9.67
N ARG A 418 -9.81 -5.54 -8.90
CA ARG A 418 -9.56 -6.91 -9.39
C ARG A 418 -10.48 -7.30 -10.54
N GLY A 419 -11.71 -6.80 -10.58
CA GLY A 419 -12.59 -6.97 -11.74
C GLY A 419 -11.99 -6.35 -13.01
N MET A 420 -11.54 -5.10 -12.92
CA MET A 420 -10.92 -4.38 -14.05
C MET A 420 -9.55 -4.94 -14.43
N ILE A 421 -8.73 -5.29 -13.44
CA ILE A 421 -7.43 -5.95 -13.62
C ILE A 421 -7.62 -7.27 -14.33
N ASN A 422 -8.60 -8.09 -13.95
CA ASN A 422 -8.88 -9.35 -14.62
C ASN A 422 -9.24 -9.14 -16.10
N MET A 423 -10.05 -8.14 -16.44
CA MET A 423 -10.33 -7.81 -17.85
C MET A 423 -9.04 -7.52 -18.63
N LEU A 424 -8.13 -6.74 -18.04
CA LEU A 424 -6.83 -6.40 -18.64
C LEU A 424 -5.91 -7.62 -18.76
N VAL A 425 -5.85 -8.46 -17.73
CA VAL A 425 -5.03 -9.68 -17.71
C VAL A 425 -5.54 -10.70 -18.73
N PHE A 426 -6.86 -10.93 -18.78
CA PHE A 426 -7.48 -11.83 -19.76
C PHE A 426 -7.23 -11.38 -21.20
N CYS A 427 -7.03 -10.08 -21.41
CA CYS A 427 -6.73 -9.50 -22.72
C CYS A 427 -5.22 -9.27 -22.97
N GLY A 428 -4.35 -9.68 -22.06
CA GLY A 428 -2.89 -9.51 -22.19
C GLY A 428 -2.41 -8.06 -22.18
N CYS A 429 -3.15 -7.12 -21.59
CA CYS A 429 -2.85 -5.69 -21.74
C CYS A 429 -1.75 -5.17 -20.81
N VAL A 430 -1.53 -5.80 -19.65
CA VAL A 430 -0.57 -5.31 -18.66
C VAL A 430 0.86 -5.51 -19.17
N GLY A 431 1.71 -4.49 -19.03
CA GLY A 431 3.08 -4.51 -19.54
C GLY A 431 3.22 -4.27 -21.04
N GLN A 432 2.13 -3.94 -21.76
CA GLN A 432 2.17 -3.55 -23.17
C GLN A 432 1.92 -2.05 -23.32
N THR A 433 2.78 -1.37 -24.07
CA THR A 433 2.65 0.07 -24.40
C THR A 433 1.30 0.36 -25.05
N GLY A 434 0.55 1.31 -24.49
CA GLY A 434 -0.84 1.61 -24.88
C GLY A 434 -1.88 0.70 -24.23
N GLY A 435 -1.47 -0.20 -23.33
CA GLY A 435 -2.32 -1.15 -22.63
C GLY A 435 -2.15 -1.07 -21.11
N GLY A 436 -3.09 -1.70 -20.40
CA GLY A 436 -2.89 -2.02 -19.00
C GLY A 436 -3.69 -1.17 -18.02
N TRP A 437 -3.29 -1.27 -16.76
CA TRP A 437 -3.95 -0.68 -15.61
C TRP A 437 -3.36 0.71 -15.35
N ALA A 438 -4.17 1.76 -15.53
CA ALA A 438 -3.74 3.14 -15.46
C ALA A 438 -4.45 3.86 -14.29
N HIS A 439 -3.98 3.57 -13.07
CA HIS A 439 -4.47 4.13 -11.82
C HIS A 439 -3.91 5.52 -11.54
N TYR A 440 -4.78 6.52 -11.37
CA TYR A 440 -4.33 7.88 -11.03
C TYR A 440 -5.16 8.48 -9.89
N VAL A 441 -4.45 8.85 -8.82
CA VAL A 441 -4.97 9.38 -7.56
C VAL A 441 -4.12 10.59 -7.13
N GLY A 442 -3.49 10.56 -5.95
CA GLY A 442 -2.41 11.47 -5.58
C GLY A 442 -1.09 11.20 -6.32
N GLN A 443 -0.17 12.15 -6.19
CA GLN A 443 1.16 12.13 -6.82
C GLN A 443 2.13 11.26 -5.99
N GLU A 444 2.00 9.94 -6.06
CA GLU A 444 2.75 9.02 -5.18
C GLU A 444 4.20 8.79 -5.67
N LYS A 445 4.41 8.76 -6.99
CA LYS A 445 5.66 8.31 -7.61
C LYS A 445 6.81 9.31 -7.46
N LEU A 446 7.53 9.18 -6.36
CA LEU A 446 8.84 9.80 -6.16
C LEU A 446 9.88 9.00 -6.94
N ARG A 447 10.20 9.45 -8.16
CA ARG A 447 11.07 8.70 -9.08
C ARG A 447 12.44 8.35 -8.49
N PRO A 448 13.24 9.29 -7.95
CA PRO A 448 14.56 9.00 -7.36
C PRO A 448 14.48 8.37 -5.96
N GLN A 449 13.71 7.27 -5.84
CA GLN A 449 13.27 6.69 -4.57
C GLN A 449 14.43 6.35 -3.63
N THR A 450 15.42 5.62 -4.12
CA THR A 450 16.53 5.11 -3.29
C THR A 450 17.59 6.17 -3.00
N GLY A 451 17.61 7.30 -3.71
CA GLY A 451 18.40 8.46 -3.31
C GLY A 451 17.71 9.28 -2.21
N TRP A 452 16.38 9.31 -2.21
CA TRP A 452 15.58 10.06 -1.23
C TRP A 452 15.38 9.34 0.10
N LEU A 453 15.11 8.03 0.09
CA LEU A 453 14.90 7.22 1.31
C LEU A 453 15.97 7.44 2.40
N PRO A 454 17.28 7.38 2.11
CA PRO A 454 18.29 7.57 3.14
C PRO A 454 18.30 8.98 3.73
N LEU A 455 18.02 10.01 2.93
CA LEU A 455 17.89 11.38 3.42
C LEU A 455 16.68 11.51 4.34
N ALA A 456 15.50 11.13 3.84
CA ALA A 456 14.22 11.38 4.49
C ALA A 456 14.03 10.64 5.80
N PHE A 457 14.59 9.44 5.92
CA PHE A 457 14.44 8.60 7.12
C PHE A 457 15.75 8.43 7.90
N ALA A 458 16.74 9.27 7.61
CA ALA A 458 18.06 9.24 8.23
C ALA A 458 18.76 7.86 8.16
N LEU A 459 18.52 7.08 7.09
CA LEU A 459 19.08 5.73 6.92
C LEU A 459 20.59 5.76 6.62
N ASP A 460 21.12 6.94 6.35
CA ASP A 460 22.54 7.23 6.31
C ASP A 460 23.18 7.21 7.71
N TRP A 461 22.41 7.41 8.79
CA TRP A 461 22.88 7.41 10.18
C TRP A 461 22.35 6.25 11.02
N ASN A 462 21.07 5.91 10.88
CA ASN A 462 20.37 4.95 11.73
C ASN A 462 19.39 4.10 10.90
N ARG A 463 19.36 2.78 11.12
CA ARG A 463 18.41 1.86 10.48
C ARG A 463 17.85 0.89 11.54
N PRO A 464 16.54 0.58 11.55
CA PRO A 464 15.46 1.17 10.76
C PRO A 464 14.86 2.46 11.38
N PRO A 465 14.05 3.22 10.62
CA PRO A 465 13.21 4.29 11.17
C PRO A 465 11.93 3.71 11.82
N ARG A 466 11.06 4.57 12.37
CA ARG A 466 9.70 4.18 12.80
C ARG A 466 8.66 4.68 11.80
N GLN A 467 8.31 3.84 10.83
CA GLN A 467 7.17 4.08 9.93
C GLN A 467 5.89 3.49 10.53
N MET A 468 4.75 4.13 10.29
CA MET A 468 3.45 3.68 10.79
C MET A 468 2.35 3.88 9.76
N ASN A 469 1.46 2.89 9.62
CA ASN A 469 0.30 2.98 8.75
C ASN A 469 -0.82 3.82 9.42
N SER A 470 -1.14 4.95 8.82
CA SER A 470 -1.92 6.03 9.44
C SER A 470 -3.38 5.67 9.66
N THR A 471 -3.98 4.80 8.85
CA THR A 471 -5.37 4.36 9.05
C THR A 471 -5.54 3.70 10.42
N SER A 472 -4.68 2.73 10.75
CA SER A 472 -4.71 2.07 12.07
C SER A 472 -4.35 3.03 13.20
N PHE A 473 -3.36 3.92 12.96
CA PHE A 473 -2.97 4.94 13.93
C PHE A 473 -4.14 5.86 14.32
N PHE A 474 -4.84 6.44 13.34
CA PHE A 474 -5.96 7.34 13.61
C PHE A 474 -7.21 6.60 14.06
N TYR A 475 -7.49 5.40 13.53
CA TYR A 475 -8.59 4.56 14.01
C TYR A 475 -8.46 4.29 15.52
N ASN A 476 -7.24 3.97 15.98
CA ASN A 476 -6.91 3.77 17.39
C ASN A 476 -6.94 5.09 18.19
N HIS A 477 -6.11 6.07 17.82
CA HIS A 477 -5.82 7.23 18.69
C HIS A 477 -6.88 8.33 18.62
N ALA A 478 -7.59 8.49 17.50
CA ALA A 478 -8.82 9.28 17.46
C ALA A 478 -10.02 8.48 17.98
N SER A 479 -9.81 7.26 18.47
CA SER A 479 -10.81 6.41 19.12
C SER A 479 -12.08 6.16 18.31
N GLN A 480 -11.95 6.13 16.98
CA GLN A 480 -13.06 5.84 16.06
C GLN A 480 -13.59 4.41 16.25
N TRP A 481 -12.71 3.47 16.60
CA TRP A 481 -13.06 2.09 16.93
C TRP A 481 -14.13 1.99 18.02
N ARG A 482 -14.20 2.95 18.95
CA ARG A 482 -15.22 2.94 20.02
C ARG A 482 -16.65 3.12 19.50
N TYR A 483 -16.81 3.48 18.23
CA TYR A 483 -18.08 3.75 17.57
C TYR A 483 -18.36 2.77 16.42
N GLU A 484 -17.51 1.75 16.26
CA GLU A 484 -17.61 0.82 15.15
C GLU A 484 -18.97 0.12 15.14
N LYS A 485 -19.56 0.03 13.95
CA LYS A 485 -20.82 -0.68 13.71
C LYS A 485 -20.65 -1.84 12.73
N LEU A 486 -19.56 -1.83 11.96
CA LEU A 486 -19.20 -2.94 11.07
C LEU A 486 -18.53 -4.05 11.89
N THR A 487 -18.96 -5.30 11.69
CA THR A 487 -18.35 -6.45 12.38
C THR A 487 -17.48 -7.26 11.42
N ALA A 488 -16.49 -8.00 11.93
CA ALA A 488 -15.75 -8.94 11.09
C ALA A 488 -16.68 -10.03 10.52
N GLN A 489 -17.69 -10.44 11.30
CA GLN A 489 -18.56 -11.57 10.96
C GLN A 489 -19.48 -11.32 9.78
N GLU A 490 -19.94 -10.09 9.58
CA GLU A 490 -20.73 -9.74 8.39
C GLU A 490 -19.88 -9.63 7.12
N LEU A 491 -18.55 -9.61 7.24
CA LEU A 491 -17.61 -9.58 6.11
C LEU A 491 -17.06 -10.97 5.75
N LEU A 492 -17.27 -11.99 6.60
CA LEU A 492 -16.76 -13.33 6.34
C LEU A 492 -17.41 -13.98 5.12
N SER A 493 -16.64 -14.87 4.50
CA SER A 493 -17.18 -15.83 3.55
C SER A 493 -18.20 -16.74 4.22
N PRO A 494 -19.31 -17.11 3.55
CA PRO A 494 -20.18 -18.19 4.02
C PRO A 494 -19.50 -19.56 4.06
N LEU A 495 -18.27 -19.67 3.53
CA LEU A 495 -17.44 -20.87 3.58
C LEU A 495 -16.47 -20.90 4.77
N ALA A 496 -16.32 -19.79 5.48
CA ALA A 496 -15.44 -19.71 6.63
C ALA A 496 -16.09 -20.28 7.89
N ASP A 497 -15.26 -20.76 8.82
CA ASP A 497 -15.69 -21.05 10.18
C ASP A 497 -15.68 -19.76 11.01
N PRO A 498 -16.84 -19.16 11.32
CA PRO A 498 -16.90 -17.88 12.02
C PRO A 498 -16.32 -17.94 13.44
N ALA A 499 -16.24 -19.13 14.05
CA ALA A 499 -15.67 -19.30 15.39
C ALA A 499 -14.16 -19.00 15.43
N LYS A 500 -13.46 -19.09 14.29
CA LYS A 500 -12.02 -18.77 14.19
C LYS A 500 -11.74 -17.27 14.10
N PHE A 501 -12.76 -16.45 13.85
CA PHE A 501 -12.62 -15.04 13.50
C PHE A 501 -13.47 -14.14 14.41
N SER A 502 -13.38 -14.32 15.73
CA SER A 502 -14.08 -13.47 16.70
C SER A 502 -13.38 -12.12 16.95
N GLY A 503 -14.08 -11.23 17.66
CA GLY A 503 -13.56 -9.94 18.10
C GLY A 503 -13.95 -8.76 17.21
N HIS A 504 -13.57 -7.59 17.68
CA HIS A 504 -13.75 -6.31 17.02
C HIS A 504 -12.73 -6.16 15.88
N LEU A 505 -13.00 -5.32 14.87
CA LEU A 505 -12.01 -4.98 13.82
C LEU A 505 -10.64 -4.50 14.36
N ILE A 506 -10.60 -3.84 15.53
CA ILE A 506 -9.33 -3.42 16.15
C ILE A 506 -8.54 -4.62 16.69
N ASP A 507 -9.20 -5.70 17.09
CA ASP A 507 -8.55 -6.92 17.57
C ASP A 507 -7.73 -7.58 16.47
N PHE A 508 -8.24 -7.56 15.23
CA PHE A 508 -7.50 -8.01 14.05
C PHE A 508 -6.26 -7.17 13.80
N ASN A 509 -6.33 -5.85 14.04
CA ASN A 509 -5.16 -4.98 13.94
C ASN A 509 -4.11 -5.29 15.01
N VAL A 510 -4.53 -5.46 16.27
CA VAL A 510 -3.62 -5.82 17.38
C VAL A 510 -2.94 -7.18 17.13
N ARG A 511 -3.70 -8.16 16.63
CA ARG A 511 -3.18 -9.47 16.18
C ARG A 511 -2.13 -9.28 15.07
N ALA A 512 -2.43 -8.50 14.04
CA ALA A 512 -1.51 -8.21 12.94
C ALA A 512 -0.22 -7.51 13.40
N GLU A 513 -0.33 -6.54 14.32
CA GLU A 513 0.80 -5.84 14.92
C GLU A 513 1.74 -6.80 15.67
N ARG A 514 1.20 -7.65 16.56
CA ARG A 514 2.02 -8.58 17.34
C ARG A 514 2.63 -9.72 16.52
N MET A 515 1.98 -10.11 15.42
CA MET A 515 2.51 -11.09 14.46
C MET A 515 3.55 -10.48 13.50
N GLY A 516 3.76 -9.16 13.58
CA GLY A 516 4.74 -8.44 12.76
C GLY A 516 4.24 -8.08 11.37
N TRP A 517 2.95 -8.20 11.07
CA TRP A 517 2.37 -7.89 9.76
C TRP A 517 2.22 -6.39 9.54
N LEU A 518 1.84 -5.66 10.59
CA LEU A 518 1.66 -4.21 10.56
C LEU A 518 2.59 -3.54 11.59
N PRO A 519 3.01 -2.28 11.34
CA PRO A 519 3.74 -1.50 12.33
C PRO A 519 2.84 -1.10 13.50
N SER A 520 3.47 -0.76 14.63
CA SER A 520 2.81 -0.21 15.83
C SER A 520 3.33 1.19 16.12
N ALA A 521 2.44 2.10 16.55
CA ALA A 521 2.84 3.39 17.11
C ALA A 521 1.79 3.96 18.07
N PRO A 522 2.15 4.24 19.33
CA PRO A 522 3.41 3.83 19.96
C PRO A 522 3.59 2.30 20.00
N GLN A 523 4.82 1.82 20.14
CA GLN A 523 5.16 0.41 19.96
C GLN A 523 4.93 -0.42 21.23
N LEU A 524 5.64 -0.05 22.30
CA LEU A 524 5.60 -0.74 23.58
C LEU A 524 4.86 0.08 24.62
N ASN A 525 4.31 -0.57 25.64
CA ASN A 525 3.58 0.07 26.74
C ASN A 525 4.47 0.83 27.74
N LEU A 526 5.76 0.98 27.44
CA LEU A 526 6.77 1.65 28.24
C LEU A 526 7.76 2.40 27.32
N ASN A 527 8.61 3.24 27.90
CA ASN A 527 9.64 3.97 27.15
C ASN A 527 10.71 2.99 26.59
N PRO A 528 10.83 2.80 25.27
CA PRO A 528 11.75 1.82 24.69
C PRO A 528 13.24 2.11 25.00
N LEU A 529 13.61 3.34 25.37
CA LEU A 529 14.96 3.69 25.81
C LEU A 529 15.33 3.06 27.17
N SER A 530 14.32 2.69 27.98
CA SER A 530 14.55 2.08 29.29
C SER A 530 14.82 0.58 29.24
N VAL A 531 14.57 -0.07 28.10
CA VAL A 531 14.66 -1.53 27.94
C VAL A 531 16.10 -2.03 28.14
N LYS A 532 17.10 -1.29 27.65
CA LYS A 532 18.52 -1.63 27.80
C LYS A 532 18.91 -1.79 29.27
N ALA A 533 18.53 -0.85 30.13
CA ALA A 533 18.84 -0.91 31.55
C ALA A 533 18.19 -2.10 32.26
N SER A 534 16.98 -2.49 31.84
CA SER A 534 16.31 -3.70 32.35
C SER A 534 16.98 -4.98 31.86
N ALA A 535 17.38 -5.02 30.58
CA ALA A 535 18.10 -6.14 30.00
C ALA A 535 19.46 -6.37 30.66
N ASP A 536 20.22 -5.29 30.93
CA ASP A 536 21.52 -5.36 31.63
C ASP A 536 21.38 -5.94 33.03
N LYS A 537 20.34 -5.53 33.78
CA LYS A 537 20.04 -6.08 35.12
C LYS A 537 19.68 -7.56 35.07
N ALA A 538 19.09 -8.02 33.97
CA ALA A 538 18.73 -9.41 33.74
C ALA A 538 19.88 -10.25 33.15
N GLY A 539 21.00 -9.63 32.76
CA GLY A 539 22.13 -10.30 32.12
C GLY A 539 21.83 -10.77 30.69
N LEU A 540 20.93 -10.09 29.98
CA LEU A 540 20.48 -10.45 28.62
C LEU A 540 20.76 -9.31 27.62
N SER A 541 20.77 -9.64 26.33
CA SER A 541 20.71 -8.61 25.29
C SER A 541 19.35 -7.90 25.32
N ALA A 542 19.28 -6.66 24.84
CA ALA A 542 18.02 -5.91 24.81
C ALA A 542 16.94 -6.63 23.96
N ALA A 543 17.35 -7.28 22.87
CA ALA A 543 16.44 -8.06 22.03
C ALA A 543 15.91 -9.30 22.78
N ASP A 544 16.79 -10.10 23.39
CA ASP A 544 16.40 -11.33 24.11
C ASP A 544 15.52 -11.02 25.32
N TYR A 545 15.87 -9.98 26.07
CA TYR A 545 15.04 -9.49 27.18
C TYR A 545 13.66 -9.06 26.69
N THR A 546 13.56 -8.35 25.56
CA THR A 546 12.27 -7.93 24.99
C THR A 546 11.42 -9.14 24.60
N VAL A 547 11.99 -10.15 23.94
CA VAL A 547 11.29 -11.40 23.62
C VAL A 547 10.76 -12.08 24.87
N GLN A 548 11.61 -12.26 25.88
CA GLN A 548 11.23 -12.90 27.15
C GLN A 548 10.14 -12.10 27.88
N ALA A 549 10.24 -10.77 27.87
CA ALA A 549 9.31 -9.90 28.55
C ALA A 549 7.96 -9.81 27.83
N LEU A 550 7.94 -9.87 26.49
CA LEU A 550 6.70 -9.99 25.70
C LEU A 550 5.99 -11.33 25.96
N LYS A 551 6.74 -12.45 25.98
CA LYS A 551 6.17 -13.78 26.29
C LYS A 551 5.58 -13.85 27.69
N SER A 552 6.25 -13.25 28.68
CA SER A 552 5.77 -13.25 30.08
C SER A 552 4.71 -12.18 30.38
N GLY A 553 4.46 -11.24 29.46
CA GLY A 553 3.53 -10.12 29.65
C GLY A 553 4.10 -8.97 30.49
N ALA A 554 5.37 -9.03 30.90
CA ALA A 554 6.05 -7.93 31.60
C ALA A 554 6.21 -6.68 30.72
N ILE A 555 6.36 -6.88 29.41
CA ILE A 555 6.23 -5.85 28.37
C ILE A 555 5.03 -6.22 27.50
N ARG A 556 4.26 -5.22 27.07
CA ARG A 556 3.10 -5.40 26.17
C ARG A 556 3.18 -4.47 24.99
N PHE A 557 2.49 -4.82 23.90
CA PHE A 557 2.25 -3.89 22.81
C PHE A 557 1.37 -2.73 23.31
N ALA A 558 1.69 -1.49 22.90
CA ALA A 558 0.97 -0.32 23.39
C ALA A 558 -0.50 -0.29 22.95
N CYS A 559 -0.78 -0.86 21.76
CA CYS A 559 -2.12 -0.96 21.17
C CYS A 559 -3.09 -1.85 21.97
N GLU A 560 -2.61 -2.71 22.88
CA GLU A 560 -3.47 -3.47 23.80
C GLU A 560 -4.12 -2.55 24.86
N GLN A 561 -3.53 -1.38 25.13
CA GLN A 561 -3.97 -0.45 26.18
C GLN A 561 -3.87 1.03 25.74
N PRO A 562 -4.54 1.45 24.66
CA PRO A 562 -4.34 2.78 24.06
C PRO A 562 -4.78 3.93 24.97
N ASP A 563 -5.74 3.68 25.86
CA ASP A 563 -6.27 4.66 26.82
C ASP A 563 -5.58 4.58 28.20
N SER A 564 -4.41 3.94 28.34
CA SER A 564 -3.68 3.79 29.62
C SER A 564 -3.07 5.09 30.20
N GLY A 565 -3.12 6.19 29.45
CA GLY A 565 -2.43 7.44 29.77
C GLY A 565 -0.98 7.51 29.28
N HIS A 566 -0.39 6.39 28.87
CA HIS A 566 1.01 6.31 28.44
C HIS A 566 1.16 5.88 26.96
N ASN A 567 0.09 5.36 26.34
CA ASN A 567 0.12 4.69 25.04
C ASN A 567 -0.51 5.48 23.89
N HIS A 568 -0.54 6.81 24.00
CA HIS A 568 -1.01 7.71 22.95
C HIS A 568 0.08 8.68 22.50
N PRO A 569 0.07 9.15 21.24
CA PRO A 569 0.95 10.21 20.79
C PRO A 569 0.69 11.49 21.60
N ARG A 570 1.77 12.22 21.92
CA ARG A 570 1.68 13.46 22.70
C ARG A 570 2.07 14.68 21.87
N ASN A 571 3.10 14.57 21.05
CA ASN A 571 3.53 15.66 20.18
C ASN A 571 3.27 15.24 18.74
N LEU A 572 2.51 16.05 18.00
CA LEU A 572 2.23 15.83 16.58
C LEU A 572 2.68 17.05 15.77
N PHE A 573 3.55 16.79 14.80
CA PHE A 573 3.87 17.75 13.75
C PHE A 573 2.98 17.51 12.52
N VAL A 574 2.43 18.57 11.95
CA VAL A 574 1.70 18.53 10.68
C VAL A 574 2.31 19.55 9.73
N TRP A 575 2.81 19.10 8.58
CA TRP A 575 3.32 20.01 7.56
C TRP A 575 3.00 19.48 6.17
N ARG A 576 2.79 20.40 5.22
CA ARG A 576 2.35 20.08 3.85
C ARG A 576 1.04 19.28 3.83
N SER A 577 0.22 19.48 4.87
CA SER A 577 -1.03 18.75 5.10
C SER A 577 -2.04 19.63 5.81
N ASN A 578 -3.29 19.53 5.37
CA ASN A 578 -4.45 20.06 6.09
C ASN A 578 -5.23 18.90 6.74
N LEU A 579 -4.56 18.12 7.60
CA LEU A 579 -5.14 16.91 8.23
C LEU A 579 -6.55 17.16 8.79
N LEU A 580 -6.73 18.22 9.58
CA LEU A 580 -8.00 18.50 10.27
C LEU A 580 -9.03 19.23 9.40
N GLY A 581 -8.74 19.54 8.14
CA GLY A 581 -9.68 20.19 7.22
C GLY A 581 -9.77 19.55 5.84
N SER A 582 -9.16 18.38 5.65
CA SER A 582 -9.13 17.67 4.37
C SER A 582 -9.15 16.16 4.60
N SER A 583 -8.00 15.56 4.91
CA SER A 583 -7.86 14.10 4.92
C SER A 583 -8.35 13.40 6.19
N GLY A 584 -8.69 14.15 7.25
CA GLY A 584 -9.13 13.67 8.55
C GLY A 584 -10.49 12.97 8.52
N LYS A 585 -10.54 11.69 8.10
CA LYS A 585 -11.78 10.90 8.22
C LYS A 585 -12.16 10.81 9.68
N GLY A 586 -13.44 11.06 9.99
CA GLY A 586 -13.90 11.17 11.36
C GLY A 586 -13.40 12.43 12.08
N HIS A 587 -13.50 13.60 11.42
CA HIS A 587 -13.06 14.90 11.94
C HIS A 587 -13.44 15.15 13.41
N GLU A 588 -14.72 14.96 13.75
CA GLU A 588 -15.24 15.18 15.10
C GLU A 588 -14.59 14.26 16.16
N TYR A 589 -14.21 13.04 15.77
CA TYR A 589 -13.47 12.12 16.64
C TYR A 589 -12.05 12.62 16.89
N MET A 590 -11.39 13.18 15.88
CA MET A 590 -10.07 13.80 16.06
C MET A 590 -10.15 15.01 17.01
N LEU A 591 -11.16 15.86 16.84
CA LEU A 591 -11.38 17.02 17.72
C LEU A 591 -11.56 16.58 19.19
N LYS A 592 -12.42 15.60 19.43
CA LYS A 592 -12.66 15.10 20.80
C LYS A 592 -11.43 14.39 21.39
N TYR A 593 -10.94 13.36 20.72
CA TYR A 593 -9.99 12.42 21.33
C TYR A 593 -8.53 12.83 21.18
N LEU A 594 -8.15 13.48 20.07
CA LEU A 594 -6.80 13.99 19.91
C LEU A 594 -6.66 15.40 20.50
N LEU A 595 -7.61 16.29 20.25
CA LEU A 595 -7.47 17.71 20.61
C LEU A 595 -8.08 18.07 21.96
N GLY A 596 -9.18 17.43 22.36
CA GLY A 596 -9.88 17.71 23.63
C GLY A 596 -10.75 18.97 23.56
N THR A 597 -11.33 19.24 22.38
CA THR A 597 -12.23 20.37 22.13
C THR A 597 -13.68 19.90 22.08
N ASP A 598 -14.60 20.86 21.90
CA ASP A 598 -15.98 20.54 21.50
C ASP A 598 -15.99 19.68 20.23
N SER A 599 -16.99 18.80 20.11
CA SER A 599 -17.16 17.90 18.96
C SER A 599 -18.63 17.72 18.61
N GLY A 600 -18.92 17.56 17.32
CA GLY A 600 -20.25 17.31 16.76
C GLY A 600 -20.64 15.84 16.68
N ILE A 601 -20.01 14.92 17.42
CA ILE A 601 -20.37 13.49 17.40
C ILE A 601 -21.82 13.31 17.89
N GLN A 602 -22.67 12.73 17.05
CA GLN A 602 -24.09 12.50 17.35
C GLN A 602 -24.38 11.08 17.88
N GLY A 603 -23.64 10.08 17.41
CA GLY A 603 -23.83 8.69 17.80
C GLY A 603 -23.25 8.37 19.17
N GLU A 604 -23.75 7.32 19.81
CA GLU A 604 -23.20 6.83 21.08
C GLU A 604 -22.07 5.82 20.88
N ALA A 605 -21.12 5.80 21.82
CA ALA A 605 -20.03 4.83 21.84
C ALA A 605 -20.53 3.44 22.26
N LEU A 606 -19.86 2.37 21.83
CA LEU A 606 -20.27 0.97 22.09
C LEU A 606 -20.64 0.69 23.56
N GLY A 607 -19.92 1.28 24.52
CA GLY A 607 -20.15 1.06 25.96
C GLY A 607 -21.43 1.65 26.56
N SER A 608 -22.23 2.43 25.82
CA SER A 608 -23.60 2.81 26.23
C SER A 608 -24.68 1.87 25.67
N SER A 609 -24.30 0.88 24.86
CA SER A 609 -25.16 -0.12 24.22
C SER A 609 -24.70 -1.55 24.53
N GLU A 610 -25.50 -2.57 24.23
CA GLU A 610 -25.13 -4.00 24.38
C GLU A 610 -24.09 -4.50 23.34
N GLY A 611 -23.24 -3.61 22.81
CA GLY A 611 -22.27 -3.92 21.77
C GLY A 611 -21.10 -4.80 22.24
N ILE A 612 -20.54 -5.59 21.32
CA ILE A 612 -19.37 -6.44 21.58
C ILE A 612 -18.15 -5.54 21.85
N LYS A 613 -17.60 -5.65 23.06
CA LYS A 613 -16.33 -5.00 23.42
C LYS A 613 -15.17 -5.77 22.78
N PRO A 614 -14.05 -5.11 22.45
CA PRO A 614 -12.87 -5.78 21.93
C PRO A 614 -12.33 -6.83 22.92
N GLU A 615 -11.73 -7.88 22.37
CA GLU A 615 -11.10 -8.99 23.10
C GLU A 615 -9.60 -8.74 23.37
N GLU A 616 -8.94 -7.96 22.51
CA GLU A 616 -7.49 -7.72 22.54
C GLU A 616 -7.12 -6.32 23.05
N VAL A 617 -8.11 -5.41 23.14
CA VAL A 617 -7.94 -4.03 23.60
C VAL A 617 -8.68 -3.81 24.91
N GLU A 618 -8.01 -3.26 25.91
CA GLU A 618 -8.65 -2.95 27.19
C GLU A 618 -9.69 -1.84 27.07
N TRP A 619 -10.94 -2.16 27.40
CA TRP A 619 -12.03 -1.18 27.40
C TRP A 619 -12.07 -0.35 28.69
N GLN A 620 -11.85 0.95 28.56
CA GLN A 620 -12.15 1.92 29.62
C GLN A 620 -13.48 2.64 29.35
N SER A 621 -14.33 2.75 30.37
CA SER A 621 -15.65 3.39 30.25
C SER A 621 -15.54 4.86 29.84
N ALA A 622 -14.61 5.60 30.45
CA ALA A 622 -14.22 6.93 30.01
C ALA A 622 -12.89 6.83 29.25
N ALA A 623 -12.92 7.12 27.95
CA ALA A 623 -11.70 7.21 27.15
C ALA A 623 -10.92 8.50 27.47
N ILE A 624 -9.63 8.50 27.15
CA ILE A 624 -8.82 9.70 27.24
C ILE A 624 -9.19 10.65 26.10
N GLU A 625 -9.52 11.88 26.45
CA GLU A 625 -9.74 12.99 25.52
C GLU A 625 -8.54 13.93 25.52
N GLY A 626 -8.33 14.66 24.41
CA GLY A 626 -7.20 15.58 24.27
C GLY A 626 -5.83 14.92 24.41
N LYS A 627 -5.61 13.78 23.76
CA LYS A 627 -4.38 12.99 23.81
C LYS A 627 -3.12 13.80 23.43
N LEU A 628 -3.21 14.72 22.47
CA LEU A 628 -2.09 15.54 22.03
C LEU A 628 -1.78 16.66 23.03
N ASP A 629 -0.58 16.64 23.60
CA ASP A 629 -0.01 17.71 24.43
C ASP A 629 0.47 18.90 23.61
N LEU A 630 0.97 18.65 22.39
CA LEU A 630 1.42 19.69 21.48
C LEU A 630 1.08 19.34 20.03
N LEU A 631 0.37 20.24 19.35
CA LEU A 631 0.12 20.21 17.91
C LEU A 631 0.83 21.40 17.25
N VAL A 632 1.82 21.09 16.42
CA VAL A 632 2.62 22.08 15.66
C VAL A 632 2.30 21.95 14.19
N THR A 633 1.87 23.04 13.55
CA THR A 633 1.58 23.06 12.12
C THR A 633 2.49 24.04 11.38
N LEU A 634 3.09 23.59 10.27
CA LEU A 634 3.87 24.44 9.35
C LEU A 634 3.01 24.67 8.11
N ASP A 635 2.68 25.92 7.82
CA ASP A 635 1.84 26.30 6.68
C ASP A 635 2.12 27.75 6.27
N PHE A 636 1.94 28.06 4.99
CA PHE A 636 2.07 29.42 4.45
C PHE A 636 0.73 30.15 4.45
N ARG A 637 -0.37 29.44 4.72
CA ARG A 637 -1.71 30.00 4.92
C ARG A 637 -2.31 29.49 6.23
N MET A 638 -3.20 30.26 6.83
CA MET A 638 -3.95 29.83 8.02
C MET A 638 -5.01 28.80 7.62
N SER A 639 -4.63 27.52 7.56
CA SER A 639 -5.54 26.40 7.25
C SER A 639 -6.41 26.01 8.45
N SER A 640 -7.37 25.11 8.24
CA SER A 640 -8.19 24.57 9.34
C SER A 640 -7.30 23.89 10.39
N THR A 641 -6.29 23.10 9.99
CA THR A 641 -5.33 22.53 10.95
C THR A 641 -4.60 23.62 11.73
N CYS A 642 -4.14 24.71 11.09
CA CYS A 642 -3.50 25.82 11.80
C CYS A 642 -4.41 26.42 12.87
N LEU A 643 -5.70 26.62 12.57
CA LEU A 643 -6.67 27.18 13.51
C LEU A 643 -6.83 26.35 14.78
N PHE A 644 -6.65 25.03 14.68
CA PHE A 644 -6.72 24.09 15.79
C PHE A 644 -5.36 23.76 16.43
N SER A 645 -4.25 24.32 15.92
CA SER A 645 -2.90 24.04 16.42
C SER A 645 -2.53 24.90 17.62
N ASP A 646 -1.59 24.42 18.44
CA ASP A 646 -1.02 25.23 19.53
C ASP A 646 0.03 26.20 18.99
N ILE A 647 0.82 25.75 18.00
CA ILE A 647 1.86 26.53 17.34
C ILE A 647 1.67 26.46 15.82
N VAL A 648 1.69 27.62 15.19
CA VAL A 648 1.73 27.76 13.73
C VAL A 648 3.06 28.39 13.34
N LEU A 649 3.82 27.70 12.50
CA LEU A 649 5.11 28.15 12.00
C LEU A 649 4.94 28.60 10.54
N PRO A 650 5.31 29.84 10.19
CA PRO A 650 5.17 30.34 8.82
C PRO A 650 6.19 29.65 7.91
N THR A 651 5.72 28.79 7.01
CA THR A 651 6.59 28.15 6.00
C THR A 651 6.65 28.98 4.72
N ALA A 652 7.74 28.86 3.98
CA ALA A 652 7.90 29.50 2.67
C ALA A 652 6.92 28.90 1.64
N THR A 653 6.41 29.73 0.74
CA THR A 653 5.60 29.25 -0.39
C THR A 653 6.47 28.47 -1.39
N TRP A 654 5.86 27.85 -2.39
CA TRP A 654 6.59 27.10 -3.42
C TRP A 654 7.50 27.96 -4.30
N TYR A 655 7.28 29.28 -4.34
CA TYR A 655 8.09 30.23 -5.10
C TYR A 655 9.20 30.90 -4.27
N GLU A 656 9.39 30.46 -3.03
CA GLU A 656 10.33 31.06 -2.07
C GLU A 656 11.29 30.00 -1.50
N LYS A 657 11.35 28.80 -2.10
CA LYS A 657 12.24 27.73 -1.65
C LYS A 657 12.70 26.84 -2.79
N ASP A 658 13.87 26.24 -2.60
CA ASP A 658 14.43 25.22 -3.49
C ASP A 658 13.98 23.83 -3.05
N ASP A 659 13.51 23.02 -3.99
CA ASP A 659 13.09 21.62 -3.79
C ASP A 659 12.98 20.91 -5.15
N MET A 660 12.58 19.64 -5.17
CA MET A 660 12.35 18.86 -6.40
C MET A 660 10.97 18.21 -6.42
N ASN A 661 10.47 17.99 -7.64
CA ASN A 661 9.15 17.40 -7.92
C ASN A 661 9.23 16.37 -9.05
N THR A 662 8.51 15.26 -8.89
CA THR A 662 8.28 14.23 -9.92
C THR A 662 6.87 13.69 -9.82
N SER A 663 6.33 13.14 -10.91
CA SER A 663 4.98 12.58 -10.94
C SER A 663 4.92 11.25 -11.72
N ASP A 664 3.89 10.47 -11.47
CA ASP A 664 3.46 9.32 -12.26
C ASP A 664 3.23 9.69 -13.73
N MET A 665 2.63 10.86 -13.95
CA MET A 665 2.07 11.26 -15.23
C MET A 665 3.13 11.45 -16.34
N HIS A 666 4.37 11.82 -15.96
CA HIS A 666 5.44 12.11 -16.90
C HIS A 666 6.84 11.79 -16.32
N PRO A 667 7.85 11.56 -17.16
CA PRO A 667 9.16 11.09 -16.70
C PRO A 667 10.15 12.20 -16.32
N PHE A 668 9.68 13.44 -16.22
CA PHE A 668 10.53 14.57 -15.89
C PHE A 668 10.69 14.78 -14.38
N ILE A 669 11.93 15.05 -13.97
CA ILE A 669 12.26 15.69 -12.70
C ILE A 669 12.52 17.18 -12.94
N HIS A 670 11.92 18.03 -12.10
CA HIS A 670 12.08 19.48 -12.17
C HIS A 670 12.04 20.10 -10.76
N PRO A 671 12.58 21.32 -10.59
CA PRO A 671 12.71 21.93 -9.27
C PRO A 671 11.50 22.81 -8.90
N LEU A 672 11.39 23.09 -7.60
CA LEU A 672 10.89 24.35 -7.07
C LEU A 672 12.09 25.29 -6.89
N SER A 673 11.91 26.59 -7.02
CA SER A 673 13.02 27.54 -6.85
C SER A 673 12.55 28.84 -6.18
N ALA A 674 13.40 29.39 -5.32
CA ALA A 674 13.17 30.67 -4.70
C ALA A 674 13.29 31.80 -5.75
N ALA A 675 12.15 32.32 -6.21
CA ALA A 675 12.10 33.52 -7.06
C ALA A 675 12.52 34.77 -6.27
N VAL A 676 12.20 34.78 -4.97
CA VAL A 676 12.61 35.76 -3.97
C VAL A 676 12.84 35.05 -2.63
N ASP A 677 13.54 35.70 -1.72
CA ASP A 677 13.65 35.22 -0.33
C ASP A 677 12.26 35.11 0.32
N PRO A 678 12.02 34.12 1.21
CA PRO A 678 10.76 33.97 1.91
C PRO A 678 10.30 35.26 2.62
N ALA A 679 9.08 35.70 2.33
CA ALA A 679 8.54 36.93 2.87
C ALA A 679 8.37 36.91 4.41
N TRP A 680 8.46 38.10 5.02
CA TRP A 680 8.33 38.33 6.46
C TRP A 680 9.34 37.51 7.30
N GLU A 681 8.83 36.60 8.13
CA GLU A 681 9.62 35.72 8.99
C GLU A 681 9.47 34.25 8.57
N SER A 682 8.94 34.00 7.37
CA SER A 682 8.78 32.64 6.85
C SER A 682 10.13 31.99 6.58
N LYS A 683 10.17 30.66 6.65
CA LYS A 683 11.34 29.83 6.37
C LYS A 683 10.92 28.60 5.61
N SER A 684 11.79 28.03 4.78
CA SER A 684 11.49 26.73 4.15
C SER A 684 11.35 25.64 5.21
N ASP A 685 10.59 24.58 4.92
CA ASP A 685 10.42 23.45 5.84
C ASP A 685 11.78 22.87 6.28
N TRP A 686 12.76 22.82 5.38
CA TRP A 686 14.14 22.43 5.67
C TRP A 686 14.80 23.30 6.75
N GLU A 687 14.74 24.63 6.59
CA GLU A 687 15.33 25.57 7.55
C GLU A 687 14.59 25.56 8.90
N ILE A 688 13.27 25.33 8.89
CA ILE A 688 12.47 25.19 10.10
C ILE A 688 12.95 23.99 10.92
N TYR A 689 12.99 22.80 10.32
CA TYR A 689 13.40 21.60 11.02
C TYR A 689 14.89 21.58 11.37
N LYS A 690 15.76 22.17 10.53
CA LYS A 690 17.17 22.37 10.87
C LYS A 690 17.31 23.25 12.13
N GLY A 691 16.53 24.34 12.21
CA GLY A 691 16.50 25.21 13.39
C GLY A 691 15.96 24.51 14.64
N ILE A 692 14.91 23.68 14.51
CA ILE A 692 14.40 22.86 15.61
C ILE A 692 15.43 21.82 16.05
N ALA A 693 16.12 21.15 15.11
CA ALA A 693 17.16 20.16 15.41
C ALA A 693 18.34 20.79 16.17
N SER A 694 18.77 22.00 15.79
CA SER A 694 19.80 22.76 16.50
C SER A 694 19.41 23.03 17.95
N VAL A 695 18.23 23.60 18.19
CA VAL A 695 17.78 23.91 19.56
C VAL A 695 17.49 22.64 20.35
N PHE A 696 16.99 21.57 19.71
CA PHE A 696 16.82 20.27 20.35
C PHE A 696 18.15 19.70 20.86
N SER A 697 19.20 19.73 20.03
CA SER A 697 20.55 19.27 20.38
C SER A 697 21.12 19.97 21.61
N GLU A 698 20.80 21.26 21.80
CA GLU A 698 21.21 22.01 22.99
C GLU A 698 20.35 21.67 24.22
N VAL A 699 19.01 21.66 24.05
CA VAL A 699 18.05 21.47 25.14
C VAL A 699 18.06 20.03 25.69
N CYS A 700 18.46 19.05 24.88
CA CYS A 700 18.50 17.65 25.32
C CYS A 700 19.67 17.34 26.28
N VAL A 701 20.71 18.19 26.34
CA VAL A 701 21.89 17.96 27.19
C VAL A 701 21.50 17.91 28.67
N GLY A 702 21.93 16.85 29.36
CA GLY A 702 21.54 16.55 30.74
C GLY A 702 20.20 15.82 30.87
N HIS A 703 19.49 15.62 29.76
CA HIS A 703 18.21 14.90 29.72
C HIS A 703 18.27 13.61 28.90
N LEU A 704 18.90 13.65 27.73
CA LEU A 704 19.10 12.55 26.78
C LEU A 704 20.53 12.64 26.23
N GLY A 705 21.26 11.53 26.27
CA GLY A 705 22.65 11.42 25.80
C GLY A 705 22.78 10.52 24.57
N GLN A 706 23.72 9.58 24.64
CA GLN A 706 23.78 8.44 23.74
C GLN A 706 22.91 7.33 24.33
N GLU A 707 21.78 7.06 23.70
CA GLU A 707 20.76 6.15 24.23
C GLU A 707 20.59 4.96 23.30
N THR A 708 20.33 3.80 23.90
CA THR A 708 20.02 2.56 23.19
C THR A 708 18.49 2.41 23.10
N ASP A 709 17.95 2.49 21.88
CA ASP A 709 16.52 2.39 21.60
C ASP A 709 16.15 0.99 21.09
N VAL A 710 15.01 0.46 21.55
CA VAL A 710 14.42 -0.78 21.04
C VAL A 710 13.29 -0.44 20.08
N VAL A 711 13.48 -0.78 18.81
CA VAL A 711 12.54 -0.51 17.72
C VAL A 711 11.91 -1.81 17.26
N LEU A 712 10.58 -1.88 17.29
CA LEU A 712 9.84 -2.94 16.61
C LEU A 712 9.71 -2.60 15.12
N HIS A 713 10.09 -3.51 14.25
CA HIS A 713 10.04 -3.29 12.81
C HIS A 713 9.29 -4.45 12.14
N PRO A 714 8.15 -4.20 11.47
CA PRO A 714 7.35 -5.27 10.91
C PRO A 714 8.11 -6.04 9.82
N LEU A 715 7.61 -7.22 9.50
CA LEU A 715 8.08 -8.05 8.39
C LEU A 715 7.93 -7.22 7.10
N GLN A 716 9.05 -6.98 6.42
CA GLN A 716 9.03 -6.15 5.23
C GLN A 716 8.85 -7.01 3.99
N HIS A 717 7.93 -6.59 3.13
CA HIS A 717 7.98 -6.91 1.71
C HIS A 717 9.33 -6.47 1.12
N ASP A 718 9.77 -7.13 0.05
CA ASP A 718 11.05 -6.91 -0.60
C ASP A 718 12.25 -7.14 0.33
N SER A 719 12.11 -8.07 1.27
CA SER A 719 13.17 -8.55 2.15
C SER A 719 13.04 -10.06 2.37
N PRO A 720 14.10 -10.77 2.79
CA PRO A 720 14.00 -12.20 3.12
C PRO A 720 12.92 -12.53 4.17
N ALA A 721 12.55 -11.57 5.02
CA ALA A 721 11.53 -11.75 6.05
C ALA A 721 10.10 -11.81 5.49
N GLU A 722 9.88 -11.56 4.19
CA GLU A 722 8.58 -11.78 3.53
C GLU A 722 8.20 -13.28 3.52
N LEU A 723 9.18 -14.18 3.65
CA LEU A 723 9.00 -15.65 3.71
C LEU A 723 8.71 -16.09 5.16
N ALA A 724 7.68 -15.50 5.75
CA ALA A 724 7.36 -15.63 7.17
C ALA A 724 6.56 -16.88 7.53
N GLN A 725 5.27 -16.89 7.15
CA GLN A 725 4.32 -17.95 7.46
C GLN A 725 3.75 -18.54 6.15
N PRO A 726 4.23 -19.71 5.69
CA PRO A 726 3.98 -20.20 4.33
C PRO A 726 2.58 -20.81 4.10
N PHE A 727 1.95 -21.35 5.13
CA PHE A 727 0.75 -22.19 5.01
C PHE A 727 -0.47 -21.61 5.73
N ASP A 728 -0.32 -21.34 7.02
CA ASP A 728 -1.39 -20.93 7.92
C ASP A 728 -0.93 -19.78 8.83
N ILE A 729 -1.89 -19.19 9.54
CA ILE A 729 -1.65 -18.10 10.48
C ILE A 729 -1.50 -18.69 11.88
N LEU A 730 -0.37 -18.42 12.51
CA LEU A 730 -0.06 -18.85 13.87
C LEU A 730 0.20 -17.63 14.76
N ASP A 731 -0.54 -17.52 15.86
CA ASP A 731 -0.43 -16.45 16.83
C ASP A 731 0.35 -16.92 18.07
N TRP A 732 1.56 -16.38 18.24
CA TRP A 732 2.42 -16.73 19.37
C TRP A 732 1.80 -16.38 20.74
N ARG A 733 0.91 -15.38 20.81
CA ARG A 733 0.24 -15.00 22.07
C ARG A 733 -0.80 -16.04 22.50
N LYS A 734 -1.30 -16.84 21.55
CA LYS A 734 -2.19 -17.98 21.79
C LYS A 734 -1.45 -19.29 22.04
N GLY A 735 -0.11 -19.29 21.96
CA GLY A 735 0.70 -20.50 22.08
C GLY A 735 0.68 -21.40 20.85
N GLU A 736 0.22 -20.88 19.70
CA GLU A 736 0.15 -21.62 18.43
C GLU A 736 1.53 -21.74 17.76
N CYS A 737 2.46 -20.85 18.10
CA CYS A 737 3.87 -20.90 17.70
C CYS A 737 4.77 -20.18 18.70
N GLU A 738 6.09 -20.31 18.54
CA GLU A 738 7.06 -19.50 19.27
C GLU A 738 7.08 -18.05 18.76
N LEU A 739 7.29 -17.09 19.67
CA LEU A 739 7.63 -15.70 19.29
C LEU A 739 9.05 -15.68 18.73
N ILE A 740 9.15 -15.56 17.40
CA ILE A 740 10.40 -15.45 16.64
C ILE A 740 10.41 -14.09 15.94
N PRO A 741 11.17 -13.10 16.45
CA PRO A 741 11.30 -11.80 15.81
C PRO A 741 11.76 -11.94 14.35
N GLY A 742 11.07 -11.26 13.44
CA GLY A 742 11.37 -11.35 12.01
C GLY A 742 10.75 -12.56 11.29
N LYS A 743 9.89 -13.33 11.95
CA LYS A 743 9.16 -14.45 11.33
C LYS A 743 7.70 -14.58 11.80
N THR A 744 7.48 -14.71 13.11
CA THR A 744 6.13 -14.82 13.72
C THR A 744 5.77 -13.59 14.56
N ALA A 745 6.67 -12.62 14.61
CA ALA A 745 6.58 -11.37 15.35
C ALA A 745 7.41 -10.29 14.62
N PRO A 746 7.23 -8.99 14.91
CA PRO A 746 8.09 -7.96 14.32
C PRO A 746 9.56 -8.20 14.69
N ASN A 747 10.48 -7.76 13.83
CA ASN A 747 11.90 -7.67 14.18
C ASN A 747 12.06 -6.76 15.40
N ILE A 748 12.95 -7.13 16.31
CA ILE A 748 13.31 -6.33 17.48
C ILE A 748 14.73 -5.81 17.24
N VAL A 749 14.84 -4.54 16.83
CA VAL A 749 16.11 -3.94 16.41
C VAL A 749 16.60 -2.96 17.47
N VAL A 750 17.89 -3.03 17.79
CA VAL A 750 18.56 -2.08 18.69
C VAL A 750 19.15 -0.95 17.86
N VAL A 751 18.78 0.29 18.18
CA VAL A 751 19.22 1.50 17.46
C VAL A 751 19.89 2.46 18.44
N GLU A 752 21.16 2.79 18.18
CA GLU A 752 21.90 3.77 18.99
C GLU A 752 21.61 5.21 18.53
N ARG A 753 21.12 6.05 19.44
CA ARG A 753 20.75 7.44 19.16
C ARG A 753 21.66 8.38 19.94
N ASP A 754 22.32 9.27 19.22
CA ASP A 754 23.12 10.35 19.81
C ASP A 754 22.29 11.64 19.77
N TYR A 755 21.50 11.87 20.82
CA TYR A 755 20.57 13.01 20.86
C TYR A 755 21.30 14.36 20.82
N PRO A 756 22.40 14.60 21.56
CA PRO A 756 23.19 15.82 21.42
C PRO A 756 23.69 16.05 19.99
N ALA A 757 24.03 14.99 19.24
CA ALA A 757 24.49 15.10 17.85
C ALA A 757 23.36 15.20 16.81
N THR A 758 22.08 15.32 17.19
CA THR A 758 20.94 15.37 16.26
C THR A 758 21.13 16.40 15.14
N TYR A 759 21.51 17.64 15.47
CA TYR A 759 21.76 18.69 14.48
C TYR A 759 22.91 18.37 13.52
N GLU A 760 24.04 17.88 14.06
CA GLU A 760 25.21 17.54 13.24
C GLU A 760 24.92 16.37 12.29
N ARG A 761 24.13 15.38 12.73
CA ARG A 761 23.64 14.28 11.89
C ARG A 761 22.61 14.76 10.86
N PHE A 762 21.72 15.66 11.25
CA PHE A 762 20.73 16.24 10.34
C PHE A 762 21.41 16.94 9.16
N THR A 763 22.45 17.73 9.44
CA THR A 763 23.20 18.57 8.48
C THR A 763 24.38 17.87 7.79
N SER A 764 24.42 16.53 7.79
CA SER A 764 25.48 15.77 7.14
C SER A 764 25.03 14.40 6.66
N LEU A 765 25.70 13.89 5.63
CA LEU A 765 25.47 12.55 5.09
C LEU A 765 26.16 11.50 5.97
N GLY A 766 25.39 10.65 6.62
CA GLY A 766 25.88 9.67 7.59
C GLY A 766 26.70 8.52 6.98
N PRO A 767 27.46 7.80 7.82
CA PRO A 767 28.46 6.81 7.41
C PRO A 767 27.89 5.45 6.99
N LEU A 768 26.57 5.22 7.09
CA LEU A 768 25.98 3.93 6.71
C LEU A 768 25.93 3.74 5.19
N LEU A 769 26.00 4.80 4.38
CA LEU A 769 25.96 4.67 2.92
C LEU A 769 27.26 4.09 2.34
N ASP A 770 28.41 4.45 2.88
CA ASP A 770 29.71 3.87 2.53
C ASP A 770 30.01 2.58 3.31
N LYS A 771 29.43 2.40 4.51
CA LYS A 771 29.60 1.16 5.29
C LYS A 771 28.70 0.00 4.85
N LEU A 772 27.43 0.27 4.57
CA LEU A 772 26.41 -0.75 4.27
C LEU A 772 25.90 -0.68 2.83
N GLY A 773 26.25 0.37 2.08
CA GLY A 773 25.67 0.61 0.76
C GLY A 773 24.27 1.22 0.80
N ASN A 774 23.65 1.26 -0.37
CA ASN A 774 22.29 1.75 -0.60
C ASN A 774 21.46 0.68 -1.33
N GLY A 775 20.14 0.85 -1.35
CA GLY A 775 19.26 -0.12 -2.01
C GLY A 775 17.78 0.11 -1.74
N GLY A 776 16.97 -0.81 -2.26
CA GLY A 776 15.51 -0.84 -2.17
C GLY A 776 14.95 -1.93 -3.07
N LYS A 777 13.67 -2.30 -2.89
CA LYS A 777 12.98 -3.29 -3.74
C LYS A 777 13.70 -4.66 -3.81
N GLY A 778 14.36 -5.04 -2.72
CA GLY A 778 15.05 -6.33 -2.56
C GLY A 778 16.45 -6.41 -3.13
N ILE A 779 17.00 -5.31 -3.66
CA ILE A 779 18.37 -5.22 -4.16
C ILE A 779 19.19 -4.16 -3.39
N ALA A 780 20.51 -4.31 -3.42
CA ALA A 780 21.45 -3.37 -2.82
C ALA A 780 22.73 -3.26 -3.65
N TRP A 781 23.42 -2.13 -3.54
CA TRP A 781 24.66 -1.84 -4.25
C TRP A 781 25.59 -0.95 -3.42
N ASN A 782 26.86 -0.92 -3.82
CA ASN A 782 27.84 0.01 -3.27
C ASN A 782 27.62 1.43 -3.81
N THR A 783 27.73 2.43 -2.94
CA THR A 783 27.58 3.84 -3.31
C THR A 783 28.73 4.74 -2.85
N GLN A 784 29.94 4.18 -2.69
CA GLN A 784 31.11 4.93 -2.24
C GLN A 784 31.44 6.11 -3.17
N ASP A 785 31.43 5.88 -4.48
CA ASP A 785 31.77 6.90 -5.47
C ASP A 785 30.83 8.10 -5.40
N GLU A 786 29.55 7.86 -5.13
CA GLU A 786 28.57 8.93 -4.97
C GLU A 786 28.76 9.70 -3.65
N VAL A 787 29.13 9.01 -2.56
CA VAL A 787 29.49 9.66 -1.28
C VAL A 787 30.73 10.55 -1.46
N ASP A 788 31.75 10.06 -2.16
CA ASP A 788 32.98 10.82 -2.45
C ASP A 788 32.69 12.03 -3.35
N PHE A 789 31.81 11.86 -4.35
CA PHE A 789 31.33 12.94 -5.20
C PHE A 789 30.58 14.00 -4.39
N LEU A 790 29.66 13.60 -3.51
CA LEU A 790 28.94 14.52 -2.62
C LEU A 790 29.87 15.26 -1.66
N GLY A 791 30.94 14.62 -1.19
CA GLY A 791 31.97 15.29 -0.39
C GLY A 791 32.71 16.41 -1.12
N LYS A 792 32.81 16.32 -2.46
CA LYS A 792 33.36 17.38 -3.32
C LYS A 792 32.32 18.45 -3.63
N LEU A 793 31.09 18.04 -3.90
CA LEU A 793 30.00 18.93 -4.32
C LEU A 793 29.46 19.79 -3.16
N ASN A 794 29.16 19.15 -2.03
CA ASN A 794 28.55 19.80 -0.86
C ASN A 794 29.60 20.23 0.18
N TYR A 795 30.89 19.97 -0.09
CA TYR A 795 31.98 20.04 0.89
C TYR A 795 31.77 19.10 2.09
N THR A 796 32.71 19.11 3.03
CA THR A 796 32.68 18.22 4.22
C THR A 796 32.67 18.99 5.53
N LYS A 797 32.10 18.39 6.57
CA LYS A 797 32.17 18.90 7.95
C LYS A 797 33.63 18.93 8.41
N HIS A 798 34.09 20.05 8.97
CA HIS A 798 35.50 20.23 9.35
C HIS A 798 35.83 19.66 10.74
N ASP A 799 34.84 19.61 11.63
CA ASP A 799 34.92 19.17 13.01
C ASP A 799 33.61 18.52 13.46
N GLY A 800 33.46 18.31 14.77
CA GLY A 800 32.26 17.73 15.37
C GLY A 800 32.08 16.22 15.13
N PRO A 801 30.96 15.65 15.60
CA PRO A 801 30.64 14.22 15.48
C PRO A 801 30.56 13.70 14.05
N ALA A 802 30.33 14.58 13.07
CA ALA A 802 30.22 14.24 11.65
C ALA A 802 31.45 14.67 10.82
N LYS A 803 32.60 14.91 11.46
CA LYS A 803 33.83 15.35 10.78
C LYS A 803 34.15 14.48 9.56
N GLY A 804 34.43 15.12 8.43
CA GLY A 804 34.78 14.49 7.16
C GLY A 804 33.59 14.01 6.34
N ARG A 805 32.36 14.04 6.88
CA ARG A 805 31.15 13.67 6.13
C ARG A 805 30.69 14.79 5.19
N PRO A 806 30.10 14.47 4.01
CA PRO A 806 29.47 15.45 3.14
C PRO A 806 28.43 16.29 3.89
N ARG A 807 28.37 17.59 3.63
CA ARG A 807 27.39 18.49 4.26
C ARG A 807 26.01 18.36 3.62
N ILE A 808 25.00 18.66 4.42
CA ILE A 808 23.61 18.84 3.99
C ILE A 808 23.09 20.08 4.70
N ASP A 809 23.70 21.25 4.42
CA ASP A 809 23.35 22.48 5.14
C ASP A 809 22.10 23.13 4.53
N THR A 810 21.96 23.07 3.21
CA THR A 810 20.91 23.70 2.43
C THR A 810 19.95 22.69 1.79
N ALA A 811 18.78 23.15 1.33
CA ALA A 811 17.88 22.33 0.54
C ALA A 811 18.49 21.92 -0.82
N LEU A 812 19.44 22.71 -1.34
CA LEU A 812 20.21 22.36 -2.54
C LEU A 812 21.13 21.18 -2.27
N ASP A 813 21.86 21.18 -1.15
CA ASP A 813 22.72 20.06 -0.75
C ASP A 813 21.90 18.77 -0.60
N ALA A 814 20.72 18.87 0.03
CA ALA A 814 19.78 17.76 0.19
C ALA A 814 19.25 17.26 -1.16
N SER A 815 18.96 18.17 -2.10
CA SER A 815 18.53 17.83 -3.45
C SER A 815 19.64 17.10 -4.22
N GLU A 816 20.88 17.56 -4.11
CA GLU A 816 22.03 16.91 -4.75
C GLU A 816 22.34 15.53 -4.15
N VAL A 817 22.11 15.32 -2.84
CA VAL A 817 22.16 13.99 -2.21
C VAL A 817 21.17 13.04 -2.89
N ILE A 818 19.91 13.47 -3.07
CA ILE A 818 18.89 12.65 -3.75
C ILE A 818 19.33 12.32 -5.18
N LEU A 819 19.73 13.34 -5.94
CA LEU A 819 20.11 13.20 -7.35
C LEU A 819 21.36 12.32 -7.56
N ALA A 820 22.35 12.43 -6.67
CA ALA A 820 23.58 11.66 -6.78
C ALA A 820 23.39 10.18 -6.44
N LEU A 821 22.55 9.87 -5.45
CA LEU A 821 22.40 8.51 -4.91
C LEU A 821 21.36 7.65 -5.63
N ALA A 822 20.47 8.25 -6.43
CA ALA A 822 19.37 7.52 -7.08
C ALA A 822 19.75 7.00 -8.48
N PRO A 823 19.37 5.75 -8.83
CA PRO A 823 19.55 5.20 -10.17
C PRO A 823 18.76 5.95 -11.26
N GLU A 824 17.65 6.59 -10.91
CA GLU A 824 16.84 7.35 -11.87
C GLU A 824 17.51 8.65 -12.35
N THR A 825 18.54 9.12 -11.63
CA THR A 825 19.17 10.43 -11.86
C THR A 825 20.69 10.34 -12.01
N ASN A 826 21.28 9.17 -11.77
CA ASN A 826 22.70 8.90 -11.95
C ASN A 826 22.91 7.55 -12.64
N GLY A 827 23.39 7.58 -13.88
CA GLY A 827 23.57 6.41 -14.73
C GLY A 827 24.52 5.35 -14.16
N GLN A 828 25.54 5.76 -13.42
CA GLN A 828 26.45 4.82 -12.75
C GLN A 828 25.72 4.02 -11.67
N VAL A 829 24.80 4.67 -10.94
CA VAL A 829 23.95 3.99 -9.96
C VAL A 829 22.92 3.11 -10.67
N ALA A 830 22.36 3.56 -11.79
CA ALA A 830 21.42 2.78 -12.60
C ALA A 830 22.03 1.45 -13.03
N VAL A 831 23.25 1.48 -13.59
CA VAL A 831 23.97 0.27 -14.02
C VAL A 831 24.25 -0.66 -12.83
N LYS A 832 24.74 -0.13 -11.70
CA LYS A 832 24.96 -0.92 -10.47
C LYS A 832 23.68 -1.58 -9.95
N ALA A 833 22.55 -0.85 -9.99
CA ALA A 833 21.26 -1.36 -9.52
C ALA A 833 20.73 -2.47 -10.45
N TRP A 834 20.80 -2.28 -11.77
CA TRP A 834 20.41 -3.32 -12.74
C TRP A 834 21.31 -4.56 -12.67
N GLN A 835 22.60 -4.38 -12.41
CA GLN A 835 23.53 -5.47 -12.19
C GLN A 835 23.13 -6.30 -10.96
N ALA A 836 22.80 -5.63 -9.84
CA ALA A 836 22.36 -6.31 -8.62
C ALA A 836 21.07 -7.12 -8.84
N LEU A 837 20.12 -6.60 -9.62
CA LEU A 837 18.92 -7.35 -10.00
C LEU A 837 19.25 -8.52 -10.93
N GLY A 838 20.16 -8.34 -11.88
CA GLY A 838 20.60 -9.38 -12.81
C GLY A 838 21.21 -10.60 -12.12
N GLU A 839 21.86 -10.42 -10.96
CA GLU A 839 22.33 -11.54 -10.13
C GLU A 839 21.17 -12.38 -9.57
N MET A 840 20.05 -11.74 -9.18
CA MET A 840 18.88 -12.45 -8.64
C MET A 840 18.15 -13.21 -9.75
N THR A 841 17.94 -12.54 -10.89
CA THR A 841 17.19 -13.09 -12.02
C THR A 841 18.01 -14.07 -12.85
N GLY A 842 19.35 -13.98 -12.81
CA GLY A 842 20.24 -14.73 -13.71
C GLY A 842 20.26 -14.18 -15.13
N ARG A 843 19.71 -12.99 -15.35
CA ARG A 843 19.55 -12.35 -16.67
C ARG A 843 20.28 -11.01 -16.68
N GLU A 844 20.84 -10.66 -17.83
CA GLU A 844 21.54 -9.39 -18.03
C GLU A 844 20.50 -8.27 -18.19
N HIS A 845 20.54 -7.24 -17.34
CA HIS A 845 19.62 -6.10 -17.39
C HIS A 845 20.32 -4.72 -17.47
N THR A 846 21.65 -4.66 -17.38
CA THR A 846 22.39 -3.39 -17.43
C THR A 846 22.29 -2.71 -18.78
N HIS A 847 21.98 -3.45 -19.86
CA HIS A 847 21.69 -2.88 -21.17
C HIS A 847 20.56 -1.83 -21.16
N LEU A 848 19.69 -1.84 -20.14
CA LEU A 848 18.62 -0.86 -19.95
C LEU A 848 19.09 0.52 -19.49
N ALA A 849 20.34 0.64 -19.02
CA ALA A 849 20.91 1.88 -18.51
C ALA A 849 22.33 2.19 -19.02
N ILE A 850 23.05 1.23 -19.62
CA ILE A 850 24.45 1.43 -20.04
C ILE A 850 24.60 2.55 -21.08
N ASN A 851 23.60 2.77 -21.92
CA ASN A 851 23.56 3.88 -22.88
C ASN A 851 23.41 5.27 -22.22
N LYS A 852 23.06 5.31 -20.93
CA LYS A 852 22.92 6.51 -20.10
C LYS A 852 23.85 6.47 -18.87
N GLU A 853 24.87 5.61 -18.84
CA GLU A 853 25.73 5.43 -17.66
C GLU A 853 26.42 6.74 -17.21
N ASP A 854 26.79 7.60 -18.16
CA ASP A 854 27.45 8.87 -17.85
C ASP A 854 26.47 9.95 -17.33
N GLU A 855 25.17 9.81 -17.61
CA GLU A 855 24.13 10.78 -17.26
C GLU A 855 24.11 11.05 -15.75
N LYS A 856 24.17 12.33 -15.39
CA LYS A 856 24.13 12.81 -14.00
C LYS A 856 23.28 14.06 -13.93
N ILE A 857 22.01 13.90 -13.55
CA ILE A 857 21.10 15.01 -13.38
C ILE A 857 21.56 15.86 -12.17
N ARG A 858 21.66 17.18 -12.35
CA ARG A 858 22.02 18.14 -11.29
C ARG A 858 20.88 19.13 -11.05
N PHE A 859 20.81 19.69 -9.84
CA PHE A 859 19.74 20.62 -9.48
C PHE A 859 19.73 21.86 -10.39
N ARG A 860 20.91 22.42 -10.66
CA ARG A 860 21.06 23.60 -11.54
C ARG A 860 20.69 23.31 -12.99
N ASP A 861 20.87 22.07 -13.46
CA ASP A 861 20.52 21.68 -14.82
C ASP A 861 19.00 21.55 -14.98
N ILE A 862 18.30 21.03 -13.96
CA ILE A 862 16.84 20.93 -13.98
C ILE A 862 16.16 22.30 -13.80
N GLN A 863 16.83 23.28 -13.18
CA GLN A 863 16.41 24.68 -13.21
C GLN A 863 16.49 25.27 -14.62
N ALA A 864 17.51 24.89 -15.40
CA ALA A 864 17.63 25.33 -16.78
C ALA A 864 16.56 24.70 -17.68
N GLN A 865 16.30 23.39 -17.50
CA GLN A 865 15.23 22.68 -18.21
C GLN A 865 14.93 21.36 -17.48
N PRO A 866 13.66 20.95 -17.30
CA PRO A 866 13.32 19.63 -16.76
C PRO A 866 14.06 18.49 -17.47
N ARG A 867 14.51 17.48 -16.73
CA ARG A 867 15.25 16.33 -17.29
C ARG A 867 14.40 15.08 -17.20
N LYS A 868 14.38 14.29 -18.28
CA LYS A 868 13.82 12.94 -18.28
C LYS A 868 14.75 12.03 -17.48
N ILE A 869 14.17 11.19 -16.63
CA ILE A 869 14.92 10.26 -15.78
C ILE A 869 15.48 9.05 -16.58
N ILE A 870 16.22 8.20 -15.87
CA ILE A 870 16.86 6.98 -16.37
C ILE A 870 16.01 5.76 -15.96
N SER A 871 15.94 4.74 -16.82
CA SER A 871 15.33 3.44 -16.50
C SER A 871 16.00 2.82 -15.27
N SER A 872 15.21 2.43 -14.28
CA SER A 872 15.69 1.91 -12.99
C SER A 872 14.95 0.63 -12.58
N PRO A 873 15.63 -0.34 -11.93
CA PRO A 873 14.99 -1.55 -11.43
C PRO A 873 13.98 -1.27 -10.31
N THR A 874 13.99 -0.07 -9.72
CA THR A 874 12.95 0.40 -8.80
C THR A 874 11.57 0.40 -9.46
N TRP A 875 11.51 0.51 -10.79
CA TRP A 875 10.30 0.68 -11.57
C TRP A 875 10.10 -0.47 -12.57
N SER A 876 8.92 -0.56 -13.18
CA SER A 876 8.58 -1.65 -14.12
C SER A 876 8.34 -1.20 -15.56
N GLY A 877 8.44 0.09 -15.85
CA GLY A 877 8.49 0.64 -17.21
C GLY A 877 9.89 1.10 -17.63
N LEU A 878 10.04 1.46 -18.91
CA LEU A 878 11.29 1.95 -19.47
C LEU A 878 11.21 3.44 -19.81
N GLU A 879 12.33 4.14 -19.55
CA GLU A 879 12.51 5.54 -19.90
C GLU A 879 13.29 5.65 -21.22
N SER A 880 12.57 5.39 -22.31
CA SER A 880 13.10 5.22 -23.66
C SER A 880 12.61 6.30 -24.62
N GLU A 881 13.38 6.53 -25.69
CA GLU A 881 12.99 7.43 -26.79
C GLU A 881 12.13 6.71 -27.85
N HIS A 882 11.95 5.39 -27.72
CA HIS A 882 11.21 4.57 -28.69
C HIS A 882 9.94 3.93 -28.13
N VAL A 883 9.87 3.81 -26.80
CA VAL A 883 8.73 3.23 -26.10
C VAL A 883 8.39 4.10 -24.89
N SER A 884 7.11 4.47 -24.77
CA SER A 884 6.62 5.20 -23.60
C SER A 884 6.67 4.32 -22.36
N TYR A 885 6.78 4.94 -21.19
CA TYR A 885 6.75 4.26 -19.92
C TYR A 885 5.42 3.53 -19.73
N ASN A 886 5.48 2.20 -19.58
CA ASN A 886 4.32 1.35 -19.30
C ASN A 886 4.65 0.40 -18.14
N ALA A 887 3.81 0.36 -17.11
CA ALA A 887 4.05 -0.49 -15.96
C ALA A 887 3.84 -1.98 -16.28
N GLY A 888 4.69 -2.83 -15.70
CA GLY A 888 4.77 -4.25 -16.01
C GLY A 888 5.58 -4.57 -17.28
N TYR A 889 6.08 -3.57 -18.00
CA TYR A 889 6.82 -3.77 -19.24
C TYR A 889 8.07 -4.61 -19.02
N THR A 890 8.86 -4.32 -17.99
CA THR A 890 10.06 -5.10 -17.67
C THR A 890 9.70 -6.51 -17.22
N ASN A 891 8.57 -6.70 -16.53
CA ASN A 891 8.13 -8.05 -16.18
C ASN A 891 7.87 -8.91 -17.43
N VAL A 892 7.20 -8.34 -18.43
CA VAL A 892 6.84 -9.05 -19.67
C VAL A 892 8.04 -9.24 -20.60
N HIS A 893 8.89 -8.22 -20.74
CA HIS A 893 9.95 -8.17 -21.76
C HIS A 893 11.34 -8.56 -21.23
N GLU A 894 11.63 -8.23 -19.97
CA GLU A 894 12.87 -8.63 -19.29
C GLU A 894 12.73 -9.93 -18.50
N LEU A 895 11.50 -10.47 -18.41
CA LEU A 895 11.18 -11.67 -17.65
C LEU A 895 11.53 -11.56 -16.16
N ILE A 896 11.43 -10.35 -15.61
CA ILE A 896 11.56 -10.10 -14.18
C ILE A 896 10.24 -10.51 -13.50
N PRO A 897 10.24 -11.34 -12.45
CA PRO A 897 9.01 -11.73 -11.78
C PRO A 897 8.32 -10.55 -11.10
N TRP A 898 7.00 -10.59 -11.04
CA TRP A 898 6.27 -9.80 -10.04
C TRP A 898 6.62 -10.34 -8.65
N ARG A 899 6.57 -9.51 -7.60
CA ARG A 899 7.03 -9.92 -6.26
C ARG A 899 5.88 -10.55 -5.48
N THR A 900 5.26 -11.54 -6.10
CA THR A 900 4.15 -12.30 -5.55
C THR A 900 4.62 -13.70 -5.19
N LEU A 901 3.83 -14.44 -4.42
CA LEU A 901 4.10 -15.84 -4.09
C LEU A 901 4.43 -16.67 -5.35
N SER A 902 3.66 -16.50 -6.44
CA SER A 902 3.88 -17.24 -7.68
C SER A 902 4.96 -16.63 -8.57
N GLY A 903 5.40 -15.39 -8.34
CA GLY A 903 6.25 -14.63 -9.26
C GLY A 903 5.48 -13.98 -10.42
N ARG A 904 4.17 -14.23 -10.53
CA ARG A 904 3.30 -13.83 -11.64
C ARG A 904 2.19 -12.90 -11.16
N GLN A 905 1.41 -12.39 -12.09
CA GLN A 905 0.16 -11.69 -11.77
C GLN A 905 -0.77 -12.65 -11.03
N GLN A 906 -1.06 -12.37 -9.76
CA GLN A 906 -1.85 -13.25 -8.91
C GLN A 906 -3.34 -12.92 -8.94
N LEU A 907 -4.12 -13.86 -9.48
CA LEU A 907 -5.57 -13.82 -9.45
C LEU A 907 -6.10 -14.54 -8.21
N TYR A 908 -5.38 -15.55 -7.72
CA TYR A 908 -5.76 -16.36 -6.58
C TYR A 908 -4.98 -15.98 -5.31
N GLN A 909 -5.69 -15.38 -4.36
CA GLN A 909 -5.15 -14.93 -3.08
C GLN A 909 -5.31 -16.05 -2.04
N ASP A 910 -4.26 -16.84 -1.86
CA ASP A 910 -4.33 -18.08 -1.10
C ASP A 910 -4.10 -17.91 0.40
N HIS A 911 -3.78 -16.72 0.91
CA HIS A 911 -3.60 -16.46 2.33
C HIS A 911 -4.89 -16.77 3.13
N ALA A 912 -4.77 -17.35 4.33
CA ALA A 912 -5.92 -17.83 5.08
C ALA A 912 -6.98 -16.75 5.38
N TRP A 913 -6.58 -15.49 5.64
CA TRP A 913 -7.55 -14.38 5.74
C TRP A 913 -8.23 -14.07 4.41
N MET A 914 -7.52 -14.06 3.29
CA MET A 914 -8.12 -13.80 1.98
C MET A 914 -9.17 -14.86 1.63
N ARG A 915 -8.89 -16.14 1.93
CA ARG A 915 -9.87 -17.23 1.77
C ARG A 915 -11.06 -17.06 2.73
N ALA A 916 -10.81 -16.82 4.01
CA ALA A 916 -11.85 -16.71 5.03
C ALA A 916 -12.77 -15.49 4.85
N PHE A 917 -12.24 -14.37 4.36
CA PHE A 917 -13.02 -13.19 4.01
C PHE A 917 -13.62 -13.27 2.60
N GLY A 918 -13.49 -14.41 1.89
CA GLY A 918 -14.21 -14.67 0.65
C GLY A 918 -13.65 -13.96 -0.57
N GLU A 919 -12.36 -13.66 -0.54
CA GLU A 919 -11.65 -12.83 -1.52
C GLU A 919 -10.45 -13.57 -2.13
N SER A 920 -10.42 -14.91 -2.04
CA SER A 920 -9.41 -15.72 -2.74
C SER A 920 -9.48 -15.49 -4.25
N LEU A 921 -10.67 -15.36 -4.81
CA LEU A 921 -10.92 -14.83 -6.15
C LEU A 921 -11.71 -13.53 -6.06
N VAL A 922 -11.75 -12.79 -7.17
CA VAL A 922 -12.63 -11.62 -7.27
C VAL A 922 -14.10 -12.07 -7.17
N ALA A 923 -14.90 -11.28 -6.47
CA ALA A 923 -16.34 -11.45 -6.38
C ALA A 923 -17.01 -10.08 -6.43
N TYR A 924 -18.32 -10.04 -6.67
CA TYR A 924 -19.08 -8.83 -6.39
C TYR A 924 -19.39 -8.79 -4.89
N ARG A 925 -19.04 -7.67 -4.25
CA ARG A 925 -19.48 -7.32 -2.90
C ARG A 925 -20.25 -6.01 -2.95
N PRO A 926 -21.50 -5.96 -2.46
CA PRO A 926 -22.26 -4.71 -2.44
C PRO A 926 -21.63 -3.72 -1.45
N PRO A 927 -21.87 -2.41 -1.61
CA PRO A 927 -21.46 -1.44 -0.62
C PRO A 927 -21.94 -1.80 0.80
N ILE A 928 -21.05 -1.64 1.79
CA ILE A 928 -21.37 -1.88 3.20
C ILE A 928 -22.44 -0.89 3.70
N ASP A 929 -23.18 -1.28 4.73
CA ASP A 929 -24.03 -0.36 5.49
C ASP A 929 -23.25 0.17 6.70
N THR A 930 -22.91 1.46 6.68
CA THR A 930 -22.18 2.10 7.78
C THR A 930 -23.06 2.35 9.01
N ARG A 931 -24.39 2.27 8.85
CA ARG A 931 -25.40 2.49 9.90
C ARG A 931 -25.30 3.87 10.58
N SER A 932 -24.56 4.81 9.99
CA SER A 932 -24.17 6.07 10.64
C SER A 932 -25.33 7.06 10.79
N VAL A 933 -26.36 6.96 9.94
CA VAL A 933 -27.53 7.86 9.94
C VAL A 933 -28.80 7.22 10.48
N SER A 934 -28.75 5.94 10.89
CA SER A 934 -29.94 5.18 11.27
C SER A 934 -30.68 5.83 12.45
N ALA A 935 -29.96 6.24 13.50
CA ALA A 935 -30.54 6.94 14.65
C ALA A 935 -31.11 8.33 14.30
N MET A 936 -30.56 9.02 13.30
CA MET A 936 -31.07 10.33 12.88
C MET A 936 -32.41 10.20 12.14
N ARG A 937 -32.63 9.10 11.41
CA ARG A 937 -33.90 8.82 10.71
C ARG A 937 -35.06 8.53 11.65
N GLU A 938 -34.79 8.17 12.90
CA GLU A 938 -35.81 7.91 13.93
C GLU A 938 -36.27 9.19 14.65
N MET A 939 -35.60 10.33 14.42
CA MET A 939 -36.01 11.60 14.99
C MET A 939 -37.24 12.17 14.27
N ALA A 940 -38.26 12.61 15.03
CA ALA A 940 -39.46 13.20 14.45
C ALA A 940 -39.14 14.52 13.71
N PRO A 941 -39.69 14.76 12.49
CA PRO A 941 -39.46 16.00 11.76
C PRO A 941 -39.95 17.19 12.59
N LYS A 942 -39.08 18.19 12.82
CA LYS A 942 -39.44 19.43 13.53
C LYS A 942 -40.26 20.40 12.68
N GLY A 943 -41.23 19.90 11.90
CA GLY A 943 -42.11 20.72 11.05
C GLY A 943 -41.46 21.31 9.79
N VAL A 944 -40.30 20.80 9.37
CA VAL A 944 -39.59 21.25 8.16
C VAL A 944 -39.37 20.05 7.23
N THR A 945 -39.45 20.26 5.91
CA THR A 945 -39.11 19.24 4.91
C THR A 945 -37.63 18.90 5.01
N GLU A 946 -37.32 17.63 5.29
CA GLU A 946 -35.95 17.14 5.32
C GLU A 946 -35.46 16.84 3.90
N SER A 947 -34.18 17.11 3.64
CA SER A 947 -33.50 16.74 2.41
C SER A 947 -32.12 16.19 2.75
N ALA A 948 -31.89 14.91 2.45
CA ALA A 948 -30.57 14.32 2.55
C ALA A 948 -29.77 14.71 1.30
N VAL A 949 -28.74 15.54 1.47
CA VAL A 949 -27.86 15.96 0.38
C VAL A 949 -26.64 15.03 0.36
N VAL A 950 -26.42 14.35 -0.75
CA VAL A 950 -25.19 13.56 -0.96
C VAL A 950 -24.09 14.53 -1.41
N PHE A 951 -23.26 14.97 -0.48
CA PHE A 951 -22.05 15.73 -0.80
C PHE A 951 -20.95 14.74 -1.24
N ARG A 952 -20.50 14.82 -2.50
CA ARG A 952 -19.21 14.25 -2.91
C ARG A 952 -18.17 15.34 -2.78
N SER A 953 -17.34 15.29 -1.74
CA SER A 953 -16.12 16.10 -1.72
C SER A 953 -15.00 15.30 -2.42
N PRO A 954 -14.08 15.93 -3.16
CA PRO A 954 -12.98 15.22 -3.84
C PRO A 954 -12.05 14.42 -2.91
N HIS A 955 -12.12 14.63 -1.58
CA HIS A 955 -11.21 14.05 -0.60
C HIS A 955 -11.88 13.57 0.71
N GLN A 956 -13.19 13.27 0.69
CA GLN A 956 -13.87 12.59 1.80
C GLN A 956 -14.39 11.23 1.39
#